data_AF-A0A087TM36-F1
#
_entry.id   AF-A0A087TM36-F1
#
_cell.length_a   1.000
_cell.length_b   1.000
_cell.length_c   1.000
_cell.angle_alpha   90.00
_cell.angle_beta   90.00
_cell.angle_gamma   90.00
#
_symmetry.space_group_name_H-M   'P 1'
#
loop_
_entity.id
_entity.type
_entity.pdbx_description
1 polymer ?
#
loop_
_entity_poly.entity_id
_entity_poly.type
_entity_poly.pdbx_seq_one_letter_code
_entity_poly.pdbx_strand_id
1 'polypeptide(L)'
;MEFLGENHELKAEAESILKKFEDQIENLKKSDTESFRRKFEKAPDVEAKSRHLRNLLETNIPASALLLDHLLKNQNRNPLEYLLLLSYRHSVAMSLESFTKARELAEKAHEIAKDLYLNAIRNYMDPKIPTKSAYNAYIKACVDLLLVCRYQGKVEEAQKFLEEATTVAEKENDTDDKHLLRIFYGDILLARGQLNKAIEDVFHPLLRQQNLTDYNKGLLLQKLGNACRSAARWGQAKEHLRKSILIARNQGDKISEYDRATDLGNVYRSEGRIADALKKQASHMGYAFNRGDVWGLTVACFNMGFAFYSITPKPDLARALKLLSLKHELASRTANEPLRGMAFNNLGKVFCAMGQHEMALKVLSQSVKVAQETLNVAGEGMAYGNIGTSYRSLGNYEAAILNHTKYLTNASGRGDDGGVAIMQRELAIDYLCKGDLELAEKQVREAISTLETIRSKLGSEDSSKIANFDKNQAETYSLLQVILSRRGKFSEALALSELARSRALTDLIRDKIVKDMDVKSASWIYSSDFVSRWEELVDEILKDYKATADALETNFLVYSVLKDYDKNTVQQWLYIWLVLCKQMAGDGERIHFRRVILSEGVEEDTLVDSGFFASLTRSFKMASIKAIGELTAKTNSDEVKEEEDVDSEIPDTPEVKELLLLLGSFSLSETEQRKNLPVTSRIESVDRDLTQTEENEKHRAEMCLERVVEHASWERDGVKQLRRLYDVCISPIEDCLPESSDEKNAPKITIIPHEFLFNVPFCCLKNEKKQYFVERFALSYVPSLRALFLLNQRYKYLKERQGQRKLQLLAMGDPVMVLDVPVLSSSGDEAKNVQTIFGSEQCRLALRDEATKELLLLELKNIDVLHVATHACPQDSEVSVGSRKEKLHGIIKLVAGKNPQCDYSMRGCLLLAPSDKNCYGVVEAKEIAATECTCQLVTLSCCETGLGTLTGDGVVGLYRAFFTAGAAAVLVTLWKISDDKTPIFMHHFYSEFKATGNVFRSLRSAMLFCIREKKLPPQQWAAFSLVGAEVF
;
A
#
# COMPACT_ATOMS: atom_id res chain seq x y z
N MET A 1 -6.95 25.06 -17.37
CA MET A 1 -7.38 26.30 -16.68
C MET A 1 -8.79 26.73 -17.07
N GLU A 2 -9.14 26.85 -18.36
CA GLU A 2 -10.53 27.10 -18.78
C GLU A 2 -11.51 26.05 -18.25
N PHE A 3 -11.12 24.78 -18.27
CA PHE A 3 -11.89 23.66 -17.71
C PHE A 3 -12.17 23.81 -16.20
N LEU A 4 -11.23 24.34 -15.42
CA LEU A 4 -11.44 24.59 -13.99
C LEU A 4 -12.32 25.82 -13.75
N GLY A 5 -12.72 26.55 -14.79
CA GLY A 5 -13.57 27.73 -14.68
C GLY A 5 -14.93 27.46 -14.03
N GLU A 6 -15.45 26.23 -14.15
CA GLU A 6 -16.68 25.80 -13.45
C GLU A 6 -16.44 25.49 -11.96
N ASN A 7 -15.18 25.28 -11.57
CA ASN A 7 -14.76 25.05 -10.18
C ASN A 7 -13.76 26.14 -9.75
N HIS A 8 -14.30 27.33 -9.48
CA HIS A 8 -13.55 28.55 -9.17
C HIS A 8 -12.53 28.38 -8.03
N GLU A 9 -12.84 27.52 -7.04
CA GLU A 9 -11.97 27.23 -5.90
C GLU A 9 -10.73 26.42 -6.32
N LEU A 10 -10.92 25.28 -6.99
CA LEU A 10 -9.80 24.48 -7.50
C LEU A 10 -8.91 25.25 -8.48
N LYS A 11 -9.52 26.13 -9.27
CA LYS A 11 -8.78 27.03 -10.17
C LYS A 11 -7.92 28.01 -9.39
N ALA A 12 -8.48 28.71 -8.42
CA ALA A 12 -7.76 29.69 -7.60
C ALA A 12 -6.62 29.03 -6.80
N GLU A 13 -6.83 27.81 -6.30
CA GLU A 13 -5.78 27.02 -5.65
C GLU A 13 -4.64 26.65 -6.60
N ALA A 14 -4.95 26.14 -7.78
CA ALA A 14 -3.93 25.79 -8.78
C ALA A 14 -3.11 27.02 -9.19
N GLU A 15 -3.77 28.17 -9.38
CA GLU A 15 -3.13 29.46 -9.64
C GLU A 15 -2.27 29.91 -8.46
N SER A 16 -2.73 29.71 -7.23
CA SER A 16 -1.94 30.04 -6.03
C SER A 16 -0.67 29.20 -5.91
N ILE A 17 -0.74 27.90 -6.21
CA ILE A 17 0.43 27.01 -6.17
C ILE A 17 1.43 27.43 -7.26
N LEU A 18 0.93 27.70 -8.46
CA LEU A 18 1.74 28.16 -9.58
C LEU A 18 2.44 29.48 -9.26
N LYS A 19 1.71 30.43 -8.66
CA LYS A 19 2.27 31.71 -8.22
C LYS A 19 3.36 31.54 -7.16
N LYS A 20 3.16 30.68 -6.15
CA LYS A 20 4.21 30.39 -5.15
C LYS A 20 5.49 29.86 -5.79
N PHE A 21 5.35 29.02 -6.80
CA PHE A 21 6.49 28.50 -7.54
C PHE A 21 7.17 29.58 -8.39
N GLU A 22 6.41 30.47 -9.03
CA GLU A 22 6.94 31.65 -9.74
C GLU A 22 7.69 32.58 -8.78
N ASP A 23 7.11 32.89 -7.62
CA ASP A 23 7.72 33.70 -6.57
C ASP A 23 9.04 33.08 -6.08
N GLN A 24 9.08 31.74 -5.94
CA GLN A 24 10.29 31.01 -5.57
C GLN A 24 11.37 31.13 -6.65
N ILE A 25 11.02 30.99 -7.93
CA ILE A 25 11.95 31.19 -9.05
C ILE A 25 12.51 32.63 -9.02
N GLU A 26 11.65 33.64 -8.83
CA GLU A 26 12.08 35.05 -8.75
C GLU A 26 12.95 35.33 -7.54
N ASN A 27 12.70 34.69 -6.40
CA ASN A 27 13.55 34.81 -5.22
C ASN A 27 14.93 34.17 -5.44
N LEU A 28 14.98 32.99 -6.06
CA LEU A 28 16.23 32.30 -6.38
C LEU A 28 17.12 33.11 -7.33
N LYS A 29 16.52 33.87 -8.28
CA LYS A 29 17.24 34.80 -9.18
C LYS A 29 17.98 35.93 -8.44
N LYS A 30 17.54 36.32 -7.24
CA LYS A 30 18.16 37.40 -6.44
C LYS A 30 19.48 36.98 -5.75
N SER A 31 19.89 35.73 -5.91
CA SER A 31 21.12 35.21 -5.30
C SER A 31 22.37 35.95 -5.80
N ASP A 32 23.40 36.05 -4.94
CA ASP A 32 24.68 36.67 -5.28
C ASP A 32 25.46 35.81 -6.30
N THR A 33 25.12 36.00 -7.58
CA THR A 33 25.78 35.35 -8.72
C THR A 33 27.23 35.81 -8.90
N GLU A 34 27.61 36.98 -8.36
CA GLU A 34 28.96 37.54 -8.50
C GLU A 34 29.97 36.78 -7.61
N SER A 35 29.57 36.36 -6.40
CA SER A 35 30.38 35.46 -5.57
C SER A 35 30.66 34.12 -6.25
N PHE A 36 29.63 33.50 -6.85
CA PHE A 36 29.80 32.26 -7.63
C PHE A 36 30.66 32.46 -8.86
N ARG A 37 30.46 33.57 -9.58
CA ARG A 37 31.28 33.94 -10.73
C ARG A 37 32.75 34.06 -10.36
N ARG A 38 33.08 34.75 -9.27
CA ARG A 38 34.47 34.88 -8.78
C ARG A 38 35.08 33.52 -8.44
N LYS A 39 34.32 32.61 -7.83
CA LYS A 39 34.77 31.24 -7.56
C LYS A 39 35.01 30.47 -8.86
N PHE A 40 34.11 30.59 -9.83
CA PHE A 40 34.26 29.98 -11.16
C PHE A 40 35.48 30.51 -11.93
N GLU A 41 35.68 31.83 -11.94
CA GLU A 41 36.81 32.46 -12.64
C GLU A 41 38.16 32.15 -11.97
N LYS A 42 38.18 31.96 -10.65
CA LYS A 42 39.38 31.56 -9.89
C LYS A 42 39.69 30.06 -9.94
N ALA A 43 38.76 29.23 -10.40
CA ALA A 43 38.97 27.79 -10.44
C ALA A 43 40.10 27.43 -11.42
N PRO A 44 41.04 26.56 -11.01
CA PRO A 44 42.31 26.36 -11.72
C PRO A 44 42.16 25.61 -13.04
N ASP A 45 41.11 24.79 -13.17
CA ASP A 45 40.89 23.92 -14.33
C ASP A 45 39.40 23.74 -14.65
N VAL A 46 39.13 23.05 -15.77
CA VAL A 46 37.78 22.80 -16.30
C VAL A 46 36.97 21.89 -15.35
N GLU A 47 37.61 20.99 -14.61
CA GLU A 47 36.94 20.06 -13.71
C GLU A 47 36.44 20.76 -12.44
N ALA A 48 37.28 21.60 -11.83
CA ALA A 48 36.92 22.46 -10.71
C ALA A 48 35.81 23.44 -11.11
N LYS A 49 35.90 24.03 -12.31
CA LYS A 49 34.82 24.85 -12.88
C LYS A 49 33.51 24.08 -13.03
N SER A 50 33.57 22.87 -13.58
CA SER A 50 32.42 21.97 -13.70
C SER A 50 31.80 21.63 -12.35
N ARG A 51 32.61 21.34 -11.33
CA ARG A 51 32.15 21.08 -9.95
C ARG A 51 31.42 22.28 -9.35
N HIS A 52 31.93 23.49 -9.55
CA HIS A 52 31.25 24.71 -9.08
C HIS A 52 29.90 24.94 -9.77
N LEU A 53 29.81 24.71 -11.09
CA LEU A 53 28.55 24.81 -11.83
C LEU A 53 27.55 23.74 -11.38
N ARG A 54 28.01 22.50 -11.19
CA ARG A 54 27.17 21.39 -10.68
C ARG A 54 26.57 21.70 -9.31
N ASN A 55 27.39 22.15 -8.36
CA ASN A 55 26.92 22.50 -7.01
C ASN A 55 25.86 23.61 -7.02
N LEU A 56 26.03 24.61 -7.91
CA LEU A 56 25.03 25.67 -8.07
C LEU A 56 23.77 25.12 -8.74
N LEU A 57 23.90 24.28 -9.76
CA LEU A 57 22.77 23.66 -10.43
C LEU A 57 21.92 22.86 -9.44
N GLU A 58 22.56 22.04 -8.60
CA GLU A 58 21.92 21.21 -7.56
C GLU A 58 21.06 21.99 -6.56
N THR A 59 21.32 23.29 -6.38
CA THR A 59 20.71 24.11 -5.34
C THR A 59 19.91 25.29 -5.87
N ASN A 60 20.23 25.82 -7.05
CA ASN A 60 19.63 27.02 -7.60
C ASN A 60 19.76 27.10 -9.14
N ILE A 61 18.75 26.58 -9.84
CA ILE A 61 18.68 26.57 -11.30
C ILE A 61 18.50 27.99 -11.87
N PRO A 62 17.62 28.87 -11.33
CA PRO A 62 17.47 30.23 -11.85
C PRO A 62 18.75 31.08 -11.80
N ALA A 63 19.51 31.02 -10.70
CA ALA A 63 20.79 31.71 -10.60
C ALA A 63 21.84 31.10 -11.55
N SER A 64 21.80 29.78 -11.76
CA SER A 64 22.63 29.11 -12.77
C SER A 64 22.37 29.66 -14.17
N ALA A 65 21.09 29.88 -14.53
CA ALA A 65 20.72 30.47 -15.82
C ALA A 65 21.38 31.85 -16.03
N LEU A 66 21.23 32.75 -15.05
CA LEU A 66 21.79 34.10 -15.11
C LEU A 66 23.32 34.11 -15.18
N LEU A 67 23.97 33.29 -14.35
CA LEU A 67 25.42 33.16 -14.34
C LEU A 67 25.93 32.65 -15.68
N LEU A 68 25.33 31.60 -16.22
CA LEU A 68 25.74 31.00 -17.49
C LEU A 68 25.51 31.95 -18.67
N ASP A 69 24.37 32.66 -18.71
CA ASP A 69 24.09 33.67 -19.74
C ASP A 69 25.12 34.81 -19.71
N HIS A 70 25.58 35.22 -18.52
CA HIS A 70 26.65 36.20 -18.38
C HIS A 70 28.01 35.65 -18.84
N LEU A 71 28.37 34.44 -18.40
CA LEU A 71 29.65 33.81 -18.76
C LEU A 71 29.78 33.55 -20.27
N LEU A 72 28.67 33.22 -20.94
CA LEU A 72 28.57 32.96 -22.38
C LEU A 72 28.71 34.21 -23.26
N LYS A 73 28.60 35.43 -22.71
CA LYS A 73 28.83 36.68 -23.47
C LYS A 73 30.28 36.86 -23.91
N ASN A 74 31.24 36.33 -23.16
CA ASN A 74 32.65 36.41 -23.51
C ASN A 74 33.00 35.31 -24.54
N GLN A 75 33.02 35.68 -25.82
CA GLN A 75 33.31 34.75 -26.93
C GLN A 75 34.81 34.42 -27.08
N ASN A 76 35.70 35.15 -26.40
CA ASN A 76 37.15 34.92 -26.46
C ASN A 76 37.64 33.87 -25.44
N ARG A 77 36.75 33.02 -24.92
CA ARG A 77 37.09 31.95 -23.97
C ARG A 77 37.74 30.75 -24.68
N ASN A 78 38.42 29.91 -23.90
CA ASN A 78 38.86 28.59 -24.35
C ASN A 78 37.64 27.82 -24.93
N PRO A 79 37.72 27.25 -26.15
CA PRO A 79 36.62 26.52 -26.77
C PRO A 79 36.02 25.41 -25.90
N LEU A 80 36.84 24.67 -25.14
CA LEU A 80 36.37 23.60 -24.23
C LEU A 80 35.58 24.17 -23.04
N GLU A 81 36.00 25.31 -22.50
CA GLU A 81 35.26 26.00 -21.45
C GLU A 81 33.93 26.56 -21.99
N TYR A 82 33.93 27.07 -23.22
CA TYR A 82 32.71 27.55 -23.88
C TYR A 82 31.70 26.42 -24.10
N LEU A 83 32.17 25.25 -24.57
CA LEU A 83 31.33 24.05 -24.73
C LEU A 83 30.79 23.53 -23.39
N LEU A 84 31.60 23.56 -22.32
CA LEU A 84 31.14 23.22 -20.96
C LEU A 84 29.98 24.14 -20.53
N LEU A 85 30.12 25.45 -20.72
CA LEU A 85 29.09 26.43 -20.38
C LEU A 85 27.81 26.22 -21.18
N LEU A 86 27.92 25.93 -22.49
CA LEU A 86 26.76 25.62 -23.34
C LEU A 86 26.03 24.36 -22.85
N SER A 87 26.75 23.30 -22.48
CA SER A 87 26.16 22.07 -21.98
C SER A 87 25.40 22.26 -20.66
N TYR A 88 26.00 22.95 -19.67
CA TYR A 88 25.29 23.29 -18.44
C TYR A 88 24.09 24.22 -18.70
N ARG A 89 24.20 25.15 -19.65
CA ARG A 89 23.11 26.05 -20.01
C ARG A 89 21.96 25.33 -20.70
N HIS A 90 22.26 24.32 -21.51
CA HIS A 90 21.30 23.38 -22.06
C HIS A 90 20.59 22.62 -20.94
N SER A 91 21.31 22.06 -19.95
CA SER A 91 20.68 21.39 -18.81
C SER A 91 19.76 22.32 -18.01
N VAL A 92 20.16 23.56 -17.79
CA VAL A 92 19.30 24.59 -17.16
C VAL A 92 18.04 24.85 -18.00
N ALA A 93 18.18 24.95 -19.33
CA ALA A 93 17.04 25.17 -20.22
C ALA A 93 16.05 24.00 -20.20
N MET A 94 16.55 22.76 -20.13
CA MET A 94 15.73 21.56 -19.96
C MET A 94 14.91 21.57 -18.66
N SER A 95 15.49 22.07 -17.57
CA SER A 95 14.84 22.07 -16.24
C SER A 95 13.93 23.28 -15.98
N LEU A 96 14.26 24.46 -16.50
CA LEU A 96 13.60 25.73 -16.12
C LEU A 96 12.86 26.43 -17.26
N GLU A 97 13.29 26.23 -18.51
CA GLU A 97 12.84 27.07 -19.64
C GLU A 97 12.05 26.25 -20.66
N SER A 98 12.54 26.10 -21.90
CA SER A 98 11.87 25.35 -22.94
C SER A 98 12.83 24.40 -23.65
N PHE A 99 12.29 23.30 -24.15
CA PHE A 99 13.06 22.36 -24.96
C PHE A 99 13.51 22.93 -26.30
N THR A 100 12.82 23.95 -26.81
CA THR A 100 13.28 24.69 -28.00
C THR A 100 14.60 25.40 -27.71
N LYS A 101 14.67 26.15 -26.61
CA LYS A 101 15.91 26.83 -26.20
C LYS A 101 17.02 25.85 -25.84
N ALA A 102 16.68 24.77 -25.14
CA ALA A 102 17.65 23.71 -24.84
C ALA A 102 18.24 23.11 -26.11
N ARG A 103 17.40 22.89 -27.13
CA ARG A 103 17.83 22.39 -28.44
C ARG A 103 18.74 23.37 -29.17
N GLU A 104 18.38 24.66 -29.27
CA GLU A 104 19.23 25.68 -29.90
C GLU A 104 20.64 25.73 -29.28
N LEU A 105 20.72 25.65 -27.94
CA LEU A 105 21.99 25.62 -27.22
C LEU A 105 22.82 24.37 -27.55
N ALA A 106 22.15 23.21 -27.65
CA ALA A 106 22.80 21.94 -27.98
C ALA A 106 23.23 21.86 -29.45
N GLU A 107 22.45 22.41 -30.39
CA GLU A 107 22.80 22.51 -31.81
C GLU A 107 24.05 23.37 -31.98
N LYS A 108 24.08 24.55 -31.32
CA LYS A 108 25.27 25.40 -31.29
C LYS A 108 26.50 24.71 -30.68
N ALA A 109 26.32 23.97 -29.58
CA ALA A 109 27.41 23.23 -28.97
C ALA A 109 27.94 22.12 -29.88
N HIS A 110 27.05 21.41 -30.59
CA HIS A 110 27.41 20.34 -31.52
C HIS A 110 28.20 20.86 -32.71
N GLU A 111 27.79 21.95 -33.35
CA GLU A 111 28.53 22.55 -34.47
C GLU A 111 29.97 22.89 -34.07
N ILE A 112 30.13 23.60 -32.95
CA ILE A 112 31.45 24.01 -32.44
C ILE A 112 32.29 22.79 -32.06
N ALA A 113 31.71 21.82 -31.36
CA ALA A 113 32.45 20.64 -30.89
C ALA A 113 32.87 19.72 -32.06
N LYS A 114 32.02 19.59 -33.07
CA LYS A 114 32.30 18.82 -34.29
C LYS A 114 33.48 19.43 -35.05
N ASP A 115 33.45 20.73 -35.30
CA ASP A 115 34.55 21.43 -35.97
C ASP A 115 35.84 21.34 -35.16
N LEU A 116 35.75 21.49 -33.84
CA LEU A 116 36.90 21.36 -32.95
C LEU A 116 37.53 19.97 -33.03
N TYR A 117 36.73 18.90 -32.98
CA TYR A 117 37.21 17.52 -33.08
C TYR A 117 37.80 17.21 -34.47
N LEU A 118 37.13 17.61 -35.55
CA LEU A 118 37.61 17.40 -36.92
C LEU A 118 38.93 18.13 -37.19
N ASN A 119 39.13 19.31 -36.62
CA ASN A 119 40.39 20.03 -36.71
C ASN A 119 41.49 19.38 -35.87
N ALA A 120 41.16 18.92 -34.66
CA ALA A 120 42.12 18.24 -33.78
C ALA A 120 42.68 16.94 -34.39
N ILE A 121 41.86 16.18 -35.13
CA ILE A 121 42.32 14.96 -35.81
C ILE A 121 43.10 15.25 -37.11
N ARG A 122 42.83 16.37 -37.80
CA ARG A 122 43.48 16.72 -39.08
C ARG A 122 44.87 17.34 -38.91
N ASN A 123 45.07 18.14 -37.86
CA ASN A 123 46.24 19.01 -37.75
C ASN A 123 47.42 18.47 -36.94
N TYR A 124 47.44 17.17 -36.57
CA TYR A 124 48.50 16.54 -35.76
C TYR A 124 49.16 17.50 -34.75
N MET A 125 48.43 17.79 -33.66
CA MET A 125 48.84 18.57 -32.48
C MET A 125 48.84 20.11 -32.68
N ASP A 126 47.67 20.75 -32.56
CA ASP A 126 47.66 22.06 -31.89
C ASP A 126 47.99 21.79 -30.41
N PRO A 127 49.17 22.21 -29.90
CA PRO A 127 49.59 21.90 -28.53
C PRO A 127 48.65 22.47 -27.45
N LYS A 128 47.68 23.32 -27.82
CA LYS A 128 46.78 23.98 -26.87
C LYS A 128 45.49 23.21 -26.55
N ILE A 129 45.04 22.26 -27.39
CA ILE A 129 43.79 21.52 -27.17
C ILE A 129 44.01 20.03 -27.48
N PRO A 130 44.07 19.14 -26.46
CA PRO A 130 44.24 17.71 -26.68
C PRO A 130 43.07 17.11 -27.47
N THR A 131 43.36 16.22 -28.43
CA THR A 131 42.35 15.50 -29.24
C THR A 131 41.32 14.80 -28.38
N LYS A 132 41.74 14.19 -27.25
CA LYS A 132 40.83 13.53 -26.31
C LYS A 132 39.81 14.48 -25.68
N SER A 133 40.21 15.72 -25.40
CA SER A 133 39.30 16.73 -24.83
C SER A 133 38.29 17.24 -25.86
N ALA A 134 38.72 17.42 -27.11
CA ALA A 134 37.83 17.75 -28.22
C ALA A 134 36.82 16.61 -28.50
N TYR A 135 37.29 15.36 -28.47
CA TYR A 135 36.46 14.17 -28.55
C TYR A 135 35.40 14.13 -27.44
N ASN A 136 35.79 14.26 -26.17
CA ASN A 136 34.86 14.22 -25.03
C ASN A 136 33.78 15.32 -25.16
N ALA A 137 34.17 16.53 -25.60
CA ALA A 137 33.23 17.62 -25.80
C ALA A 137 32.24 17.36 -26.94
N TYR A 138 32.70 16.71 -28.02
CA TYR A 138 31.84 16.33 -29.14
C TYR A 138 30.85 15.21 -28.78
N ILE A 139 31.29 14.16 -28.09
CA ILE A 139 30.39 13.12 -27.56
C ILE A 139 29.33 13.75 -26.65
N LYS A 140 29.73 14.64 -25.74
CA LYS A 140 28.80 15.33 -24.84
C LYS A 140 27.75 16.15 -25.60
N ALA A 141 28.17 16.90 -26.63
CA ALA A 141 27.24 17.69 -27.44
C ALA A 141 26.25 16.81 -28.23
N CYS A 142 26.70 15.68 -28.78
CA CYS A 142 25.82 14.70 -29.42
C CYS A 142 24.82 14.10 -28.43
N VAL A 143 25.25 13.77 -27.20
CA VAL A 143 24.36 13.24 -26.16
C VAL A 143 23.33 14.28 -25.72
N ASP A 144 23.71 15.54 -25.53
CA ASP A 144 22.79 16.62 -25.17
C ASP A 144 21.70 16.82 -26.27
N LEU A 145 22.09 16.76 -27.56
CA LEU A 145 21.16 16.79 -28.69
C LEU A 145 20.25 15.56 -28.77
N LEU A 146 20.82 14.37 -28.58
CA LEU A 146 20.06 13.12 -28.50
C LEU A 146 18.97 13.24 -27.44
N LEU A 147 19.32 13.69 -26.23
CA LEU A 147 18.39 13.77 -25.10
C LEU A 147 17.23 14.73 -25.38
N VAL A 148 17.50 15.97 -25.80
CA VAL A 148 16.42 16.93 -26.08
C VAL A 148 15.53 16.48 -27.23
N CYS A 149 16.09 15.91 -28.31
CA CYS A 149 15.30 15.34 -29.38
C CYS A 149 14.42 14.18 -28.87
N ARG A 150 14.96 13.31 -28.01
CA ARG A 150 14.19 12.22 -27.38
C ARG A 150 13.04 12.75 -26.55
N TYR A 151 13.27 13.76 -25.73
CA TYR A 151 12.24 14.34 -24.85
C TYR A 151 11.21 15.20 -25.61
N GLN A 152 11.55 15.69 -26.81
CA GLN A 152 10.60 16.31 -27.74
C GLN A 152 9.74 15.27 -28.52
N GLY A 153 10.02 13.97 -28.38
CA GLY A 153 9.35 12.91 -29.15
C GLY A 153 9.92 12.72 -30.57
N LYS A 154 11.05 13.37 -30.90
CA LYS A 154 11.73 13.28 -32.20
C LYS A 154 12.71 12.11 -32.22
N VAL A 155 12.18 10.90 -32.12
CA VAL A 155 12.98 9.67 -31.91
C VAL A 155 13.95 9.40 -33.05
N GLU A 156 13.57 9.70 -34.29
CA GLU A 156 14.41 9.53 -35.48
C GLU A 156 15.57 10.53 -35.51
N GLU A 157 15.35 11.77 -35.10
CA GLU A 157 16.42 12.77 -34.98
C GLU A 157 17.39 12.38 -33.86
N ALA A 158 16.87 11.92 -32.70
CA ALA A 158 17.71 11.44 -31.61
C ALA A 158 18.60 10.26 -32.06
N GLN A 159 18.03 9.29 -32.79
CA GLN A 159 18.78 8.15 -33.31
C GLN A 159 19.95 8.57 -34.21
N LYS A 160 19.81 9.62 -35.03
CA LYS A 160 20.92 10.12 -35.88
C LYS A 160 22.11 10.60 -35.04
N PHE A 161 21.86 11.36 -33.98
CA PHE A 161 22.93 11.83 -33.10
C PHE A 161 23.55 10.70 -32.27
N LEU A 162 22.76 9.66 -31.95
CA LEU A 162 23.28 8.43 -31.34
C LEU A 162 24.28 7.73 -32.26
N GLU A 163 23.91 7.53 -33.52
CA GLU A 163 24.74 6.87 -34.55
C GLU A 163 26.02 7.67 -34.84
N GLU A 164 25.90 9.00 -34.91
CA GLU A 164 27.04 9.92 -35.03
C GLU A 164 28.01 9.75 -33.85
N ALA A 165 27.53 9.85 -32.61
CA ALA A 165 28.36 9.64 -31.42
C ALA A 165 28.98 8.24 -31.35
N THR A 166 28.22 7.20 -31.74
CA THR A 166 28.69 5.81 -31.73
C THR A 166 29.84 5.61 -32.71
N THR A 167 29.71 6.15 -33.92
CA THR A 167 30.77 6.11 -34.94
C THR A 167 32.06 6.77 -34.44
N VAL A 168 31.94 7.87 -33.70
CA VAL A 168 33.09 8.60 -33.16
C VAL A 168 33.74 7.82 -32.00
N ALA A 169 32.94 7.28 -31.07
CA ALA A 169 33.42 6.44 -29.98
C ALA A 169 34.09 5.13 -30.46
N GLU A 170 33.59 4.55 -31.56
CA GLU A 170 34.21 3.39 -32.20
C GLU A 170 35.60 3.69 -32.74
N LYS A 171 35.77 4.83 -33.42
CA LYS A 171 37.07 5.26 -33.98
C LYS A 171 38.12 5.52 -32.90
N GLU A 172 37.73 6.15 -31.79
CA GLU A 172 38.64 6.46 -30.68
C GLU A 172 38.83 5.28 -29.71
N ASN A 173 38.12 4.17 -29.94
CA ASN A 173 38.15 2.96 -29.14
C ASN A 173 37.87 3.18 -27.63
N ASP A 174 36.98 4.13 -27.30
CA ASP A 174 36.59 4.40 -25.91
C ASP A 174 35.49 3.44 -25.44
N THR A 175 35.82 2.56 -24.50
CA THR A 175 34.88 1.56 -23.98
C THR A 175 33.77 2.17 -23.11
N ASP A 176 34.05 3.24 -22.35
CA ASP A 176 33.06 3.85 -21.46
C ASP A 176 31.98 4.58 -22.25
N ASP A 177 32.37 5.34 -23.28
CA ASP A 177 31.40 6.01 -24.17
C ASP A 177 30.60 4.99 -25.00
N LYS A 178 31.22 3.88 -25.44
CA LYS A 178 30.49 2.79 -26.09
C LYS A 178 29.40 2.22 -25.18
N HIS A 179 29.69 2.03 -23.89
CA HIS A 179 28.67 1.59 -22.92
C HIS A 179 27.57 2.64 -22.76
N LEU A 180 27.92 3.91 -22.57
CA LEU A 180 26.95 5.01 -22.44
C LEU A 180 26.00 5.08 -23.63
N LEU A 181 26.53 5.05 -24.85
CA LEU A 181 25.74 5.11 -26.08
C LEU A 181 24.90 3.85 -26.27
N ARG A 182 25.38 2.67 -25.83
CA ARG A 182 24.57 1.45 -25.83
C ARG A 182 23.39 1.54 -24.85
N ILE A 183 23.53 2.22 -23.72
CA ILE A 183 22.41 2.51 -22.81
C ILE A 183 21.37 3.39 -23.51
N PHE A 184 21.81 4.46 -24.18
CA PHE A 184 20.90 5.34 -24.92
C PHE A 184 20.24 4.68 -26.13
N TYR A 185 20.91 3.73 -26.79
CA TYR A 185 20.27 2.87 -27.78
C TYR A 185 19.09 2.10 -27.17
N GLY A 186 19.26 1.55 -25.97
CA GLY A 186 18.16 0.94 -25.22
C GLY A 186 17.02 1.93 -24.94
N ASP A 187 17.30 3.17 -24.57
CA ASP A 187 16.26 4.22 -24.37
C ASP A 187 15.49 4.54 -25.67
N ILE A 188 16.16 4.56 -26.82
CA ILE A 188 15.49 4.69 -28.13
C ILE A 188 14.56 3.50 -28.40
N LEU A 189 15.01 2.27 -28.11
CA LEU A 189 14.16 1.08 -28.24
C LEU A 189 12.92 1.17 -27.34
N LEU A 190 13.07 1.64 -26.10
CA LEU A 190 11.95 1.88 -25.19
C LEU A 190 10.96 2.91 -25.76
N ALA A 191 11.45 4.03 -26.32
CA ALA A 191 10.61 5.05 -26.93
C ALA A 191 9.80 4.52 -28.13
N ARG A 192 10.36 3.57 -28.88
CA ARG A 192 9.68 2.86 -29.98
C ARG A 192 8.74 1.74 -29.52
N GLY A 193 8.59 1.54 -28.20
CA GLY A 193 7.78 0.45 -27.64
C GLY A 193 8.43 -0.94 -27.71
N GLN A 194 9.71 -1.04 -28.06
CA GLN A 194 10.44 -2.31 -28.16
C GLN A 194 11.03 -2.73 -26.81
N LEU A 195 10.16 -2.92 -25.81
CA LEU A 195 10.52 -3.10 -24.41
C LEU A 195 11.41 -4.34 -24.17
N ASN A 196 10.99 -5.51 -24.67
CA ASN A 196 11.72 -6.75 -24.48
C ASN A 196 13.10 -6.71 -25.14
N LYS A 197 13.22 -6.08 -26.32
CA LYS A 197 14.53 -5.90 -26.99
C LYS A 197 15.46 -5.01 -26.16
N ALA A 198 14.94 -3.91 -25.59
CA ALA A 198 15.73 -3.06 -24.72
C ALA A 198 16.23 -3.81 -23.48
N ILE A 199 15.36 -4.61 -22.85
CA ILE A 199 15.69 -5.36 -21.63
C ILE A 199 16.67 -6.50 -21.93
N GLU A 200 16.31 -7.40 -22.85
CA GLU A 200 17.01 -8.68 -23.08
C GLU A 200 18.22 -8.53 -24.00
N ASP A 201 18.14 -7.72 -25.05
CA ASP A 201 19.20 -7.64 -26.08
C ASP A 201 20.22 -6.54 -25.78
N VAL A 202 19.89 -5.59 -24.89
CA VAL A 202 20.71 -4.41 -24.60
C VAL A 202 21.09 -4.33 -23.13
N PHE A 203 20.13 -4.13 -22.23
CA PHE A 203 20.42 -3.79 -20.84
C PHE A 203 20.98 -4.97 -20.02
N HIS A 204 20.37 -6.16 -20.09
CA HIS A 204 20.88 -7.32 -19.35
C HIS A 204 22.28 -7.76 -19.79
N PRO A 205 22.60 -7.87 -21.10
CA PRO A 205 23.94 -8.17 -21.56
C PRO A 205 24.96 -7.14 -21.10
N LEU A 206 24.61 -5.85 -21.17
CA LEU A 206 25.50 -4.77 -20.74
C LEU A 206 25.77 -4.82 -19.23
N LEU A 207 24.74 -5.10 -18.41
CA LEU A 207 24.89 -5.18 -16.96
C LEU A 207 25.81 -6.32 -16.49
N ARG A 208 25.92 -7.40 -17.28
CA ARG A 208 26.81 -8.54 -16.99
C ARG A 208 28.29 -8.24 -17.24
N GLN A 209 28.62 -7.14 -17.90
CA GLN A 209 30.01 -6.77 -18.18
C GLN A 209 30.69 -6.20 -16.93
N GLN A 210 31.96 -6.55 -16.69
CA GLN A 210 32.66 -6.22 -15.44
C GLN A 210 33.26 -4.79 -15.40
N ASN A 211 33.23 -4.03 -16.50
CA ASN A 211 33.97 -2.77 -16.65
C ASN A 211 33.06 -1.52 -16.81
N LEU A 212 31.88 -1.50 -16.20
CA LEU A 212 31.03 -0.31 -16.19
C LEU A 212 31.52 0.68 -15.13
N THR A 213 31.70 1.96 -15.52
CA THR A 213 31.88 3.05 -14.56
C THR A 213 30.64 3.18 -13.67
N ASP A 214 30.80 3.71 -12.46
CA ASP A 214 29.67 3.89 -11.54
C ASP A 214 28.57 4.76 -12.15
N TYR A 215 28.94 5.80 -12.92
CA TYR A 215 27.97 6.62 -13.66
C TYR A 215 27.15 5.78 -14.65
N ASN A 216 27.81 5.04 -15.55
CA ASN A 216 27.14 4.22 -16.55
C ASN A 216 26.34 3.08 -15.91
N LYS A 217 26.85 2.47 -14.84
CA LYS A 217 26.14 1.44 -14.08
C LYS A 217 24.88 2.00 -13.42
N GLY A 218 24.98 3.17 -12.79
CA GLY A 218 23.84 3.87 -12.19
C GLY A 218 22.75 4.18 -13.22
N LEU A 219 23.14 4.77 -14.36
CA LEU A 219 22.22 5.09 -15.46
C LEU A 219 21.59 3.84 -16.08
N LEU A 220 22.38 2.80 -16.35
CA LEU A 220 21.90 1.52 -16.87
C LEU A 220 20.86 0.90 -15.94
N LEU A 221 21.15 0.84 -14.63
CA LEU A 221 20.23 0.30 -13.64
C LEU A 221 18.94 1.11 -13.55
N GLN A 222 19.00 2.44 -13.68
CA GLN A 222 17.80 3.28 -13.74
C GLN A 222 16.94 2.96 -14.97
N LYS A 223 17.55 2.91 -16.17
CA LYS A 223 16.84 2.63 -17.43
C LYS A 223 16.26 1.22 -17.43
N LEU A 224 17.03 0.23 -16.97
CA LEU A 224 16.58 -1.14 -16.81
C LEU A 224 15.46 -1.25 -15.77
N GLY A 225 15.57 -0.56 -14.63
CA GLY A 225 14.51 -0.51 -13.62
C GLY A 225 13.18 0.02 -14.18
N ASN A 226 13.23 1.12 -14.93
CA ASN A 226 12.06 1.68 -15.61
C ASN A 226 11.48 0.78 -16.71
N ALA A 227 12.34 0.07 -17.44
CA ALA A 227 11.93 -0.92 -18.43
C ALA A 227 11.24 -2.12 -17.75
N CYS A 228 11.86 -2.70 -16.73
CA CYS A 228 11.29 -3.78 -15.91
C CYS A 228 9.95 -3.36 -15.29
N ARG A 229 9.81 -2.11 -14.80
CA ARG A 229 8.54 -1.59 -14.31
C ARG A 229 7.45 -1.63 -15.37
N SER A 230 7.78 -1.20 -16.59
CA SER A 230 6.86 -1.16 -17.73
C SER A 230 6.52 -2.56 -18.26
N ALA A 231 7.38 -3.56 -18.02
CA ALA A 231 7.15 -4.96 -18.33
C ALA A 231 6.48 -5.74 -17.18
N ALA A 232 5.97 -5.02 -16.17
CA ALA A 232 5.43 -5.57 -14.92
C ALA A 232 6.36 -6.55 -14.17
N ARG A 233 7.68 -6.40 -14.33
CA ARG A 233 8.73 -7.11 -13.57
C ARG A 233 9.11 -6.29 -12.33
N TRP A 234 8.14 -6.01 -11.45
CA TRP A 234 8.28 -4.99 -10.41
C TRP A 234 9.33 -5.34 -9.34
N GLY A 235 9.51 -6.62 -8.98
CA GLY A 235 10.58 -7.02 -8.05
C GLY A 235 11.98 -6.66 -8.57
N GLN A 236 12.28 -7.02 -9.83
CA GLN A 236 13.54 -6.65 -10.49
C GLN A 236 13.67 -5.13 -10.64
N ALA A 237 12.58 -4.44 -10.96
CA ALA A 237 12.57 -2.98 -11.10
C ALA A 237 13.01 -2.29 -9.79
N LYS A 238 12.46 -2.70 -8.64
CA LYS A 238 12.85 -2.18 -7.32
C LYS A 238 14.30 -2.45 -7.00
N GLU A 239 14.77 -3.68 -7.23
CA GLU A 239 16.16 -4.06 -6.95
C GLU A 239 17.15 -3.21 -7.75
N HIS A 240 16.90 -3.04 -9.05
CA HIS A 240 17.75 -2.21 -9.90
C HIS A 240 17.72 -0.74 -9.48
N LEU A 241 16.55 -0.19 -9.17
CA LEU A 241 16.42 1.21 -8.77
C LEU A 241 17.06 1.50 -7.42
N ARG A 242 16.90 0.62 -6.41
CA ARG A 242 17.60 0.79 -5.12
C ARG A 242 19.12 0.80 -5.28
N LYS A 243 19.67 -0.12 -6.09
CA LYS A 243 21.11 -0.13 -6.43
C LYS A 243 21.52 1.15 -7.17
N SER A 244 20.69 1.63 -8.09
CA SER A 244 20.93 2.87 -8.82
C SER A 244 20.93 4.10 -7.90
N ILE A 245 20.00 4.18 -6.94
CA ILE A 245 19.93 5.27 -5.94
C ILE A 245 21.19 5.24 -5.05
N LEU A 246 21.59 4.06 -4.56
CA LEU A 246 22.80 3.92 -3.74
C LEU A 246 24.06 4.40 -4.48
N ILE A 247 24.17 4.11 -5.77
CA ILE A 247 25.29 4.62 -6.59
C ILE A 247 25.26 6.15 -6.68
N ALA A 248 24.10 6.77 -6.91
CA ALA A 248 24.00 8.24 -6.95
C ALA A 248 24.40 8.87 -5.61
N ARG A 249 23.94 8.28 -4.50
CA ARG A 249 24.28 8.71 -3.15
C ARG A 249 25.78 8.64 -2.87
N ASN A 250 26.42 7.52 -3.21
CA ASN A 250 27.86 7.34 -3.05
C ASN A 250 28.68 8.34 -3.89
N GLN A 251 28.13 8.82 -5.00
CA GLN A 251 28.74 9.85 -5.85
C GLN A 251 28.44 11.28 -5.36
N GLY A 252 27.54 11.47 -4.40
CA GLY A 252 27.02 12.77 -4.00
C GLY A 252 26.16 13.45 -5.07
N ASP A 253 25.67 12.72 -6.07
CA ASP A 253 24.80 13.25 -7.13
C ASP A 253 23.35 13.27 -6.67
N LYS A 254 22.98 14.36 -5.99
CA LYS A 254 21.62 14.53 -5.48
C LYS A 254 20.57 14.55 -6.58
N ILE A 255 20.87 15.09 -7.76
CA ILE A 255 19.89 15.16 -8.86
C ILE A 255 19.47 13.74 -9.26
N SER A 256 20.46 12.90 -9.55
CA SER A 256 20.22 11.50 -9.90
C SER A 256 19.55 10.74 -8.75
N GLU A 257 19.90 11.02 -7.50
CA GLU A 257 19.28 10.39 -6.33
C GLU A 257 17.75 10.60 -6.31
N TYR A 258 17.28 11.85 -6.43
CA TYR A 258 15.84 12.13 -6.42
C TYR A 258 15.12 11.62 -7.67
N ASP A 259 15.75 11.69 -8.85
CA ASP A 259 15.17 11.19 -10.09
C ASP A 259 14.98 9.66 -10.02
N ARG A 260 15.98 8.94 -9.53
CA ARG A 260 15.92 7.48 -9.36
C ARG A 260 14.96 7.07 -8.25
N ALA A 261 14.87 7.84 -7.17
CA ALA A 261 13.87 7.64 -6.11
C ALA A 261 12.43 7.88 -6.61
N THR A 262 12.24 8.83 -7.51
CA THR A 262 10.97 9.10 -8.21
C THR A 262 10.56 7.90 -9.07
N ASP A 263 11.50 7.32 -9.80
CA ASP A 263 11.29 6.09 -10.57
C ASP A 263 10.93 4.90 -9.68
N LEU A 264 11.55 4.77 -8.50
CA LEU A 264 11.18 3.76 -7.50
C LEU A 264 9.75 3.99 -6.97
N GLY A 265 9.38 5.24 -6.69
CA GLY A 265 8.01 5.61 -6.34
C GLY A 265 6.99 5.22 -7.42
N ASN A 266 7.37 5.26 -8.69
CA ASN A 266 6.54 4.76 -9.79
C ASN A 266 6.36 3.24 -9.75
N VAL A 267 7.36 2.47 -9.30
CA VAL A 267 7.21 1.02 -9.09
C VAL A 267 6.25 0.75 -7.94
N TYR A 268 6.42 1.40 -6.79
CA TYR A 268 5.50 1.27 -5.65
C TYR A 268 4.07 1.59 -6.04
N ARG A 269 3.85 2.65 -6.83
CA ARG A 269 2.52 2.97 -7.35
C ARG A 269 1.98 1.84 -8.22
N SER A 270 2.78 1.25 -9.11
CA SER A 270 2.34 0.12 -9.95
C SER A 270 1.96 -1.11 -9.12
N GLU A 271 2.73 -1.42 -8.07
CA GLU A 271 2.45 -2.50 -7.12
C GLU A 271 1.22 -2.21 -6.24
N GLY A 272 0.84 -0.95 -6.04
CA GLY A 272 -0.26 -0.57 -5.15
C GLY A 272 0.17 -0.03 -3.79
N ARG A 273 1.47 0.10 -3.56
CA ARG A 273 2.07 0.79 -2.41
C ARG A 273 1.96 2.30 -2.57
N ILE A 274 0.72 2.81 -2.57
CA ILE A 274 0.40 4.21 -2.92
C ILE A 274 1.01 5.19 -1.90
N ALA A 275 1.03 4.85 -0.61
CA ALA A 275 1.63 5.68 0.43
C ALA A 275 3.15 5.88 0.22
N ASP A 276 3.87 4.78 -0.06
CA ASP A 276 5.32 4.83 -0.33
C ASP A 276 5.61 5.63 -1.61
N ALA A 277 4.78 5.46 -2.64
CA ALA A 277 4.87 6.26 -3.85
C ALA A 277 4.70 7.75 -3.55
N LEU A 278 3.64 8.15 -2.83
CA LEU A 278 3.40 9.54 -2.45
C LEU A 278 4.55 10.13 -1.65
N LYS A 279 5.16 9.36 -0.74
CA LYS A 279 6.34 9.78 0.03
C LYS A 279 7.54 10.08 -0.87
N LYS A 280 7.89 9.19 -1.80
CA LYS A 280 9.00 9.42 -2.74
C LYS A 280 8.72 10.65 -3.64
N GLN A 281 7.48 10.82 -4.09
CA GLN A 281 7.12 11.96 -4.94
C GLN A 281 7.09 13.29 -4.19
N ALA A 282 6.63 13.30 -2.93
CA ALA A 282 6.66 14.47 -2.07
C ALA A 282 8.09 14.99 -1.85
N SER A 283 9.03 14.06 -1.62
CA SER A 283 10.46 14.37 -1.49
C SER A 283 11.02 15.00 -2.77
N HIS A 284 10.75 14.40 -3.93
CA HIS A 284 11.19 14.95 -5.22
C HIS A 284 10.55 16.31 -5.53
N MET A 285 9.25 16.48 -5.27
CA MET A 285 8.56 17.75 -5.45
C MET A 285 9.20 18.86 -4.63
N GLY A 286 9.54 18.55 -3.38
CA GLY A 286 10.19 19.49 -2.48
C GLY A 286 11.59 19.89 -2.93
N TYR A 287 12.40 18.91 -3.34
CA TYR A 287 13.71 19.16 -3.92
C TYR A 287 13.62 20.03 -5.19
N ALA A 288 12.68 19.72 -6.09
CA ALA A 288 12.44 20.47 -7.31
C ALA A 288 11.99 21.91 -7.04
N PHE A 289 11.05 22.10 -6.11
CA PHE A 289 10.58 23.42 -5.69
C PHE A 289 11.73 24.29 -5.15
N ASN A 290 12.52 23.75 -4.21
CA ASN A 290 13.58 24.50 -3.54
C ASN A 290 14.65 25.02 -4.48
N ARG A 291 14.99 24.27 -5.55
CA ARG A 291 16.00 24.67 -6.53
C ARG A 291 15.45 25.38 -7.77
N GLY A 292 14.13 25.55 -7.87
CA GLY A 292 13.47 26.16 -9.04
C GLY A 292 13.46 25.28 -10.29
N ASP A 293 13.21 23.97 -10.13
CA ASP A 293 13.15 22.98 -11.21
C ASP A 293 11.70 22.77 -11.70
N VAL A 294 11.37 23.37 -12.85
CA VAL A 294 10.04 23.29 -13.47
C VAL A 294 9.78 21.87 -14.00
N TRP A 295 10.81 21.23 -14.54
CA TRP A 295 10.74 19.87 -15.05
C TRP A 295 10.43 18.88 -13.92
N GLY A 296 11.25 18.88 -12.86
CA GLY A 296 11.07 18.02 -11.69
C GLY A 296 9.70 18.23 -11.04
N LEU A 297 9.25 19.49 -10.93
CA LEU A 297 7.92 19.81 -10.41
C LEU A 297 6.80 19.21 -11.29
N THR A 298 6.94 19.29 -12.61
CA THR A 298 5.96 18.72 -13.56
C THR A 298 5.87 17.20 -13.42
N VAL A 299 7.00 16.52 -13.27
CA VAL A 299 7.08 15.07 -13.07
C VAL A 299 6.46 14.67 -11.72
N ALA A 300 6.76 15.39 -10.64
CA ALA A 300 6.18 15.14 -9.33
C ALA A 300 4.65 15.31 -9.35
N CYS A 301 4.15 16.40 -9.93
CA CYS A 301 2.71 16.66 -10.06
C CYS A 301 1.99 15.54 -10.82
N PHE A 302 2.60 15.03 -11.89
CA PHE A 302 2.07 13.89 -12.63
C PHE A 302 1.93 12.64 -11.75
N ASN A 303 3.01 12.25 -11.08
CA ASN A 303 3.06 11.01 -10.33
C ASN A 303 2.17 11.08 -9.08
N MET A 304 2.15 12.22 -8.38
CA MET A 304 1.26 12.44 -7.22
C MET A 304 -0.20 12.50 -7.64
N GLY A 305 -0.53 13.23 -8.70
CA GLY A 305 -1.90 13.31 -9.20
C GLY A 305 -2.45 11.93 -9.57
N PHE A 306 -1.62 11.09 -10.20
CA PHE A 306 -2.02 9.72 -10.50
C PHE A 306 -2.04 8.79 -9.28
N ALA A 307 -1.19 9.03 -8.28
CA ALA A 307 -1.23 8.31 -7.01
C ALA A 307 -2.53 8.61 -6.24
N PHE A 308 -2.95 9.88 -6.16
CA PHE A 308 -4.24 10.28 -5.56
C PHE A 308 -5.45 9.68 -6.28
N TYR A 309 -5.39 9.61 -7.61
CA TYR A 309 -6.38 8.86 -8.40
C TYR A 309 -6.38 7.35 -8.09
N SER A 310 -5.22 6.78 -7.76
CA SER A 310 -5.06 5.34 -7.53
C SER A 310 -5.38 4.91 -6.08
N ILE A 311 -5.80 5.83 -5.21
CA ILE A 311 -6.23 5.49 -3.85
C ILE A 311 -7.53 4.69 -3.92
N THR A 312 -7.53 3.51 -3.31
CA THR A 312 -8.70 2.64 -3.18
C THR A 312 -9.21 2.67 -1.73
N PRO A 313 -10.52 2.47 -1.49
CA PRO A 313 -11.58 2.27 -2.48
C PRO A 313 -12.08 3.57 -3.12
N LYS A 314 -11.76 4.74 -2.54
CA LYS A 314 -12.23 6.05 -3.00
C LYS A 314 -11.05 6.94 -3.43
N PRO A 315 -10.88 7.19 -4.73
CA PRO A 315 -9.88 8.12 -5.25
C PRO A 315 -10.07 9.54 -4.72
N ASP A 316 -8.97 10.26 -4.54
CA ASP A 316 -9.02 11.70 -4.32
C ASP A 316 -8.99 12.44 -5.66
N LEU A 317 -10.17 12.54 -6.27
CA LEU A 317 -10.34 13.13 -7.60
C LEU A 317 -10.04 14.64 -7.61
N ALA A 318 -10.23 15.35 -6.49
CA ALA A 318 -9.98 16.78 -6.39
C ALA A 318 -8.48 17.09 -6.44
N ARG A 319 -7.67 16.43 -5.59
CA ARG A 319 -6.20 16.58 -5.62
C ARG A 319 -5.62 16.03 -6.91
N ALA A 320 -6.15 14.92 -7.42
CA ALA A 320 -5.75 14.40 -8.73
C ALA A 320 -5.98 15.44 -9.84
N LEU A 321 -7.19 16.01 -9.93
CA LEU A 321 -7.54 17.01 -10.93
C LEU A 321 -6.65 18.27 -10.82
N LYS A 322 -6.43 18.77 -9.59
CA LYS A 322 -5.57 19.93 -9.31
C LYS A 322 -4.14 19.72 -9.80
N LEU A 323 -3.50 18.62 -9.38
CA LEU A 323 -2.11 18.31 -9.73
C LEU A 323 -1.93 18.00 -11.22
N LEU A 324 -2.87 17.30 -11.84
CA LEU A 324 -2.82 17.00 -13.27
C LEU A 324 -3.08 18.23 -14.15
N SER A 325 -3.88 19.19 -13.67
CA SER A 325 -4.06 20.48 -14.32
C SER A 325 -2.80 21.35 -14.22
N LEU A 326 -2.17 21.39 -13.04
CA LEU A 326 -0.89 22.06 -12.84
C LEU A 326 0.20 21.45 -13.73
N LYS A 327 0.26 20.12 -13.83
CA LYS A 327 1.13 19.41 -14.76
C LYS A 327 0.93 19.89 -16.20
N HIS A 328 -0.32 19.95 -16.67
CA HIS A 328 -0.62 20.41 -18.04
C HIS A 328 -0.11 21.84 -18.28
N GLU A 329 -0.34 22.75 -17.33
CA GLU A 329 0.11 24.14 -17.40
C GLU A 329 1.64 24.24 -17.46
N LEU A 330 2.35 23.56 -16.57
CA LEU A 330 3.82 23.54 -16.56
C LEU A 330 4.42 22.90 -17.83
N ALA A 331 3.81 21.82 -18.33
CA ALA A 331 4.21 21.19 -19.60
C ALA A 331 3.98 22.13 -20.80
N SER A 332 2.91 22.93 -20.77
CA SER A 332 2.62 23.92 -21.83
C SER A 332 3.66 25.04 -21.84
N ARG A 333 4.06 25.53 -20.66
CA ARG A 333 5.10 26.57 -20.52
C ARG A 333 6.47 26.12 -21.02
N THR A 334 6.81 24.85 -20.82
CA THR A 334 8.08 24.27 -21.27
C THR A 334 8.06 23.80 -22.74
N ALA A 335 6.92 23.96 -23.42
CA ALA A 335 6.65 23.45 -24.77
C ALA A 335 6.91 21.93 -24.89
N ASN A 336 6.56 21.16 -23.86
CA ASN A 336 6.71 19.71 -23.84
C ASN A 336 5.41 19.00 -24.26
N GLU A 337 5.32 18.71 -25.55
CA GLU A 337 4.18 18.01 -26.15
C GLU A 337 3.96 16.58 -25.59
N PRO A 338 4.98 15.72 -25.45
CA PRO A 338 4.79 14.40 -24.85
C PRO A 338 4.19 14.43 -23.43
N LEU A 339 4.66 15.32 -22.56
CA LEU A 339 4.12 15.49 -21.21
C LEU A 339 2.70 16.05 -21.22
N ARG A 340 2.39 16.96 -22.16
CA ARG A 340 1.05 17.49 -22.36
C ARG A 340 0.06 16.40 -22.77
N GLY A 341 0.45 15.53 -23.71
CA GLY A 341 -0.32 14.35 -24.09
C GLY A 341 -0.61 13.43 -22.90
N MET A 342 0.41 13.13 -22.08
CA MET A 342 0.23 12.36 -20.85
C MET A 342 -0.69 13.06 -19.83
N ALA A 343 -0.71 14.40 -19.79
CA ALA A 343 -1.61 15.15 -18.92
C ALA A 343 -3.06 15.00 -19.37
N PHE A 344 -3.33 15.15 -20.69
CA PHE A 344 -4.66 14.90 -21.26
C PHE A 344 -5.16 13.49 -20.96
N ASN A 345 -4.32 12.47 -21.15
CA ASN A 345 -4.71 11.10 -20.86
C ASN A 345 -5.22 10.92 -19.41
N ASN A 346 -4.48 11.45 -18.45
CA ASN A 346 -4.84 11.33 -17.04
C ASN A 346 -6.05 12.19 -16.66
N LEU A 347 -6.16 13.41 -17.20
CA LEU A 347 -7.34 14.26 -16.99
C LEU A 347 -8.60 13.59 -17.54
N GLY A 348 -8.53 12.99 -18.73
CA GLY A 348 -9.62 12.20 -19.30
C GLY A 348 -10.05 11.05 -18.39
N LYS A 349 -9.09 10.35 -17.78
CA LYS A 349 -9.37 9.30 -16.79
C LYS A 349 -10.09 9.85 -15.54
N VAL A 350 -9.67 11.01 -15.04
CA VAL A 350 -10.33 11.69 -13.91
C VAL A 350 -11.74 12.13 -14.27
N PHE A 351 -11.98 12.70 -15.46
CA PHE A 351 -13.32 13.07 -15.92
C PHE A 351 -14.24 11.88 -16.06
N CYS A 352 -13.74 10.76 -16.57
CA CYS A 352 -14.52 9.53 -16.61
C CYS A 352 -14.94 9.08 -15.20
N ALA A 353 -14.03 9.14 -14.22
CA ALA A 353 -14.33 8.80 -12.83
C ALA A 353 -15.29 9.81 -12.15
N MET A 354 -15.34 11.06 -12.61
CA MET A 354 -16.31 12.06 -12.19
C MET A 354 -17.68 11.95 -12.89
N GLY A 355 -17.86 10.98 -13.79
CA GLY A 355 -19.09 10.83 -14.59
C GLY A 355 -19.20 11.78 -15.79
N GLN A 356 -18.17 12.57 -16.06
CA GLN A 356 -18.12 13.54 -17.17
C GLN A 356 -17.61 12.88 -18.46
N HIS A 357 -18.34 11.87 -18.95
CA HIS A 357 -17.88 10.99 -20.02
C HIS A 357 -17.66 11.68 -21.37
N GLU A 358 -18.51 12.64 -21.76
CA GLU A 358 -18.34 13.40 -23.01
C GLU A 358 -17.07 14.26 -22.98
N MET A 359 -16.80 14.89 -21.83
CA MET A 359 -15.58 15.67 -21.62
C MET A 359 -14.34 14.78 -21.62
N ALA A 360 -14.43 13.61 -20.98
CA ALA A 360 -13.38 12.60 -21.03
C ALA A 360 -13.04 12.22 -22.48
N LEU A 361 -14.04 11.90 -23.31
CA LEU A 361 -13.84 11.57 -24.72
C LEU A 361 -13.16 12.70 -25.52
N LYS A 362 -13.58 13.95 -25.30
CA LYS A 362 -12.97 15.13 -25.97
C LYS A 362 -11.48 15.25 -25.63
N VAL A 363 -11.14 15.17 -24.34
CA VAL A 363 -9.76 15.32 -23.86
C VAL A 363 -8.89 14.12 -24.25
N LEU A 364 -9.43 12.90 -24.18
CA LEU A 364 -8.71 11.70 -24.59
C LEU A 364 -8.44 11.67 -26.10
N SER A 365 -9.34 12.22 -26.92
CA SER A 365 -9.11 12.36 -28.36
C SER A 365 -7.94 13.30 -28.67
N GLN A 366 -7.77 14.37 -27.89
CA GLN A 366 -6.58 15.23 -27.98
C GLN A 366 -5.32 14.47 -27.55
N SER A 367 -5.41 13.62 -26.52
CA SER A 367 -4.30 12.77 -26.10
C SER A 367 -3.85 11.82 -27.20
N VAL A 368 -4.77 11.18 -27.94
CA VAL A 368 -4.44 10.30 -29.07
C VAL A 368 -3.69 11.08 -30.15
N LYS A 369 -4.19 12.26 -30.52
CA LYS A 369 -3.56 13.12 -31.54
C LYS A 369 -2.12 13.48 -31.16
N VAL A 370 -1.91 13.96 -29.94
CA VAL A 370 -0.57 14.32 -29.45
C VAL A 370 0.35 13.09 -29.39
N ALA A 371 -0.16 11.94 -28.97
CA ALA A 371 0.61 10.71 -28.92
C ALA A 371 1.06 10.25 -30.32
N GLN A 372 0.20 10.38 -31.33
CA GLN A 372 0.56 10.08 -32.73
C GLN A 372 1.59 11.06 -33.28
N GLU A 373 1.42 12.37 -33.03
CA GLU A 373 2.35 13.41 -33.47
C GLU A 373 3.74 13.26 -32.84
N THR A 374 3.79 12.75 -31.60
CA THR A 374 5.04 12.55 -30.84
C THR A 374 5.57 11.11 -30.88
N LEU A 375 4.94 10.23 -31.67
CA LEU A 375 5.27 8.80 -31.78
C LEU A 375 5.28 8.07 -30.42
N ASN A 376 4.46 8.50 -29.47
CA ASN A 376 4.32 7.91 -28.15
C ASN A 376 3.35 6.71 -28.18
N VAL A 377 3.86 5.56 -28.61
CA VAL A 377 3.10 4.31 -28.79
C VAL A 377 2.40 3.86 -27.50
N ALA A 378 3.05 4.01 -26.33
CA ALA A 378 2.46 3.64 -25.05
C ALA A 378 1.35 4.61 -24.63
N GLY A 379 1.55 5.91 -24.83
CA GLY A 379 0.56 6.96 -24.57
C GLY A 379 -0.71 6.79 -25.41
N GLU A 380 -0.56 6.43 -26.68
CA GLU A 380 -1.68 6.15 -27.59
C GLU A 380 -2.52 4.97 -27.10
N GLY A 381 -1.88 3.84 -26.74
CA GLY A 381 -2.57 2.67 -26.19
C GLY A 381 -3.39 3.01 -24.95
N MET A 382 -2.78 3.69 -23.97
CA MET A 382 -3.48 4.11 -22.75
C MET A 382 -4.70 5.01 -23.03
N ALA A 383 -4.60 5.89 -24.02
CA ALA A 383 -5.71 6.76 -24.41
C ALA A 383 -6.88 5.96 -24.98
N TYR A 384 -6.63 4.97 -25.84
CA TYR A 384 -7.68 4.04 -26.30
C TYR A 384 -8.32 3.28 -25.13
N GLY A 385 -7.53 2.81 -24.16
CA GLY A 385 -8.04 2.18 -22.96
C GLY A 385 -9.06 3.03 -22.20
N ASN A 386 -8.70 4.28 -21.94
CA ASN A 386 -9.56 5.23 -21.23
C ASN A 386 -10.80 5.63 -22.07
N ILE A 387 -10.66 5.70 -23.40
CA ILE A 387 -11.80 5.92 -24.32
C ILE A 387 -12.77 4.75 -24.24
N GLY A 388 -12.27 3.51 -24.22
CA GLY A 388 -13.09 2.32 -24.07
C GLY A 388 -13.91 2.33 -22.78
N THR A 389 -13.26 2.69 -21.67
CA THR A 389 -13.94 2.85 -20.37
C THR A 389 -15.04 3.91 -20.44
N SER A 390 -14.78 5.05 -21.10
CA SER A 390 -15.77 6.12 -21.28
C SER A 390 -16.97 5.67 -22.11
N TYR A 391 -16.75 4.91 -23.19
CA TYR A 391 -17.84 4.34 -24.00
C TYR A 391 -18.67 3.30 -23.24
N ARG A 392 -18.04 2.45 -22.43
CA ARG A 392 -18.76 1.50 -21.57
C ARG A 392 -19.68 2.25 -20.60
N SER A 393 -19.20 3.33 -19.97
CA SER A 393 -20.03 4.14 -19.07
C SER A 393 -21.22 4.81 -19.78
N LEU A 394 -21.12 5.06 -21.09
CA LEU A 394 -22.22 5.54 -21.93
C LEU A 394 -23.14 4.40 -22.45
N GLY A 395 -22.89 3.15 -22.05
CA GLY A 395 -23.64 1.97 -22.51
C GLY A 395 -23.30 1.51 -23.93
N ASN A 396 -22.25 2.06 -24.56
CA ASN A 396 -21.81 1.66 -25.89
C ASN A 396 -20.70 0.60 -25.80
N TYR A 397 -21.11 -0.64 -25.55
CA TYR A 397 -20.18 -1.75 -25.30
C TYR A 397 -19.39 -2.16 -26.54
N GLU A 398 -19.95 -2.04 -27.74
CA GLU A 398 -19.24 -2.30 -29.00
C GLU A 398 -18.05 -1.36 -29.17
N ALA A 399 -18.25 -0.05 -28.95
CA ALA A 399 -17.17 0.92 -29.00
C ALA A 399 -16.16 0.73 -27.87
N ALA A 400 -16.60 0.31 -26.68
CA ALA A 400 -15.73 -0.05 -25.57
C ALA A 400 -14.78 -1.19 -25.94
N ILE A 401 -15.34 -2.32 -26.40
CA ILE A 401 -14.60 -3.52 -26.82
C ILE A 401 -13.59 -3.19 -27.91
N LEU A 402 -14.00 -2.40 -28.92
CA LEU A 402 -13.09 -1.98 -30.00
C LEU A 402 -11.87 -1.24 -29.47
N ASN A 403 -12.07 -0.27 -28.57
CA ASN A 403 -10.98 0.56 -28.04
C ASN A 403 -10.12 -0.18 -27.01
N HIS A 404 -10.70 -1.01 -26.14
CA HIS A 404 -9.93 -1.87 -25.25
C HIS A 404 -9.11 -2.91 -26.02
N THR A 405 -9.64 -3.46 -27.13
CA THR A 405 -8.89 -4.37 -28.01
C THR A 405 -7.69 -3.70 -28.69
N LYS A 406 -7.84 -2.43 -29.10
CA LYS A 406 -6.70 -1.63 -29.63
C LYS A 406 -5.60 -1.49 -28.58
N TYR A 407 -5.95 -1.18 -27.33
CA TYR A 407 -4.95 -1.09 -26.26
C TYR A 407 -4.36 -2.46 -25.93
N LEU A 408 -5.16 -3.53 -25.85
CA LEU A 408 -4.67 -4.88 -25.63
C LEU A 408 -3.62 -5.26 -26.69
N THR A 409 -3.92 -5.06 -27.97
CA THR A 409 -2.98 -5.33 -29.08
C THR A 409 -1.69 -4.52 -28.95
N ASN A 410 -1.80 -3.24 -28.59
CA ASN A 410 -0.66 -2.37 -28.32
C ASN A 410 0.19 -2.86 -27.14
N ALA A 411 -0.43 -3.19 -26.00
CA ALA A 411 0.25 -3.66 -24.80
C ALA A 411 0.96 -5.00 -25.04
N SER A 412 0.27 -5.97 -25.68
CA SER A 412 0.86 -7.25 -26.07
C SER A 412 2.04 -7.08 -27.01
N GLY A 413 1.92 -6.22 -28.04
CA GLY A 413 3.00 -5.95 -28.99
C GLY A 413 4.24 -5.31 -28.34
N ARG A 414 4.06 -4.56 -27.25
CA ARG A 414 5.15 -3.97 -26.47
C ARG A 414 5.71 -4.89 -25.38
N GLY A 415 5.02 -5.97 -25.00
CA GLY A 415 5.38 -6.77 -23.82
C GLY A 415 5.03 -6.09 -22.48
N ASP A 416 3.98 -5.27 -22.47
CA ASP A 416 3.43 -4.62 -21.27
C ASP A 416 2.39 -5.55 -20.61
N ASP A 417 2.87 -6.55 -19.87
CA ASP A 417 2.02 -7.56 -19.20
C ASP A 417 0.98 -6.91 -18.28
N GLY A 418 1.32 -5.77 -17.65
CA GLY A 418 0.38 -5.03 -16.79
C GLY A 418 -0.78 -4.44 -17.59
N GLY A 419 -0.48 -3.79 -18.72
CA GLY A 419 -1.50 -3.28 -19.64
C GLY A 419 -2.37 -4.40 -20.23
N VAL A 420 -1.77 -5.55 -20.55
CA VAL A 420 -2.48 -6.75 -21.03
C VAL A 420 -3.51 -7.24 -20.01
N ALA A 421 -3.07 -7.46 -18.76
CA ALA A 421 -3.95 -7.93 -17.69
C ALA A 421 -5.11 -6.96 -17.43
N ILE A 422 -4.83 -5.65 -17.39
CA ILE A 422 -5.86 -4.61 -17.20
C ILE A 422 -6.88 -4.68 -18.35
N MET A 423 -6.42 -4.71 -19.61
CA MET A 423 -7.34 -4.71 -20.76
C MET A 423 -8.15 -6.00 -20.89
N GLN A 424 -7.58 -7.16 -20.58
CA GLN A 424 -8.34 -8.42 -20.52
C GLN A 424 -9.46 -8.34 -19.48
N ARG A 425 -9.18 -7.77 -18.31
CA ARG A 425 -10.19 -7.52 -17.28
C ARG A 425 -11.26 -6.53 -17.75
N GLU A 426 -10.88 -5.40 -18.35
CA GLU A 426 -11.86 -4.42 -18.85
C GLU A 426 -12.75 -5.01 -19.97
N LEU A 427 -12.17 -5.76 -20.91
CA LEU A 427 -12.91 -6.48 -21.94
C LEU A 427 -13.90 -7.49 -21.34
N ALA A 428 -13.50 -8.19 -20.28
CA ALA A 428 -14.40 -9.11 -19.61
C ALA A 428 -15.62 -8.40 -19.00
N ILE A 429 -15.44 -7.19 -18.45
CA ILE A 429 -16.56 -6.40 -17.95
C ILE A 429 -17.43 -5.92 -19.13
N ASP A 430 -16.83 -5.51 -20.25
CA ASP A 430 -17.61 -5.13 -21.43
C ASP A 430 -18.48 -6.28 -21.95
N TYR A 431 -17.90 -7.49 -22.07
CA TYR A 431 -18.64 -8.70 -22.48
C TYR A 431 -19.71 -9.08 -21.47
N LEU A 432 -19.42 -8.97 -20.17
CA LEU A 432 -20.39 -9.21 -19.10
C LEU A 432 -21.59 -8.25 -19.21
N CYS A 433 -21.34 -6.95 -19.40
CA CYS A 433 -22.40 -5.94 -19.57
C CYS A 433 -23.20 -6.15 -20.87
N LYS A 434 -22.56 -6.65 -21.92
CA LYS A 434 -23.20 -7.06 -23.18
C LYS A 434 -24.03 -8.36 -23.05
N GLY A 435 -23.80 -9.14 -21.99
CA GLY A 435 -24.47 -10.41 -21.73
C GLY A 435 -23.75 -11.64 -22.29
N ASP A 436 -22.54 -11.50 -22.83
CA ASP A 436 -21.71 -12.60 -23.33
C ASP A 436 -20.86 -13.18 -22.20
N LEU A 437 -21.44 -14.09 -21.42
CA LEU A 437 -20.79 -14.71 -20.27
C LEU A 437 -19.60 -15.61 -20.66
N GLU A 438 -19.58 -16.12 -21.88
CA GLU A 438 -18.54 -17.04 -22.36
C GLU A 438 -17.25 -16.31 -22.72
N LEU A 439 -17.36 -15.22 -23.49
CA LEU A 439 -16.22 -14.35 -23.76
C LEU A 439 -15.78 -13.62 -22.50
N ALA A 440 -16.70 -13.21 -21.63
CA ALA A 440 -16.34 -12.63 -20.33
C ALA A 440 -15.50 -13.60 -19.51
N GLU A 441 -15.96 -14.85 -19.33
CA GLU A 441 -15.22 -15.89 -18.59
C GLU A 441 -13.82 -16.12 -19.19
N LYS A 442 -13.73 -16.25 -20.52
CA LYS A 442 -12.45 -16.43 -21.22
C LYS A 442 -11.49 -15.27 -20.91
N GLN A 443 -11.94 -14.03 -21.07
CA GLN A 443 -11.09 -12.85 -20.87
C GLN A 443 -10.61 -12.72 -19.41
N VAL A 444 -11.47 -12.96 -18.40
CA VAL A 444 -11.02 -12.89 -17.00
C VAL A 444 -10.00 -13.98 -16.68
N ARG A 445 -10.17 -15.18 -17.22
CA ARG A 445 -9.19 -16.28 -17.01
C ARG A 445 -7.82 -15.93 -17.58
N GLU A 446 -7.78 -15.35 -18.78
CA GLU A 446 -6.53 -14.86 -19.37
C GLU A 446 -5.91 -13.71 -18.53
N ALA A 447 -6.73 -12.82 -17.97
CA ALA A 447 -6.27 -11.78 -17.05
C ALA A 447 -5.65 -12.37 -15.78
N ILE A 448 -6.29 -13.36 -15.14
CA ILE A 448 -5.75 -14.05 -13.96
C ILE A 448 -4.41 -14.70 -14.30
N SER A 449 -4.31 -15.42 -15.43
CA SER A 449 -3.06 -16.02 -15.91
C SER A 449 -1.90 -15.01 -15.97
N THR A 450 -2.16 -13.85 -16.57
CA THR A 450 -1.17 -12.77 -16.69
C THR A 450 -0.82 -12.19 -15.32
N LEU A 451 -1.80 -11.96 -14.44
CA LEU A 451 -1.58 -11.43 -13.09
C LEU A 451 -0.79 -12.38 -12.19
N GLU A 452 -0.98 -13.69 -12.32
CA GLU A 452 -0.17 -14.69 -11.61
C GLU A 452 1.27 -14.70 -12.09
N THR A 453 1.50 -14.50 -13.39
CA THR A 453 2.83 -14.32 -13.97
C THR A 453 3.51 -13.05 -13.44
N ILE A 454 2.75 -11.98 -13.21
CA ILE A 454 3.27 -10.75 -12.59
C ILE A 454 3.59 -10.99 -11.10
N ARG A 455 2.69 -11.64 -10.36
CA ARG A 455 2.86 -11.95 -8.94
C ARG A 455 4.13 -12.76 -8.68
N SER A 456 4.45 -13.74 -9.52
CA SER A 456 5.67 -14.55 -9.38
C SER A 456 6.98 -13.74 -9.51
N LYS A 457 6.92 -12.55 -10.10
CA LYS A 457 8.06 -11.64 -10.32
C LYS A 457 8.13 -10.47 -9.31
N LEU A 458 7.27 -10.45 -8.28
CA LEU A 458 7.24 -9.38 -7.25
C LEU A 458 8.40 -9.42 -6.25
N GLY A 459 9.00 -10.60 -6.05
CA GLY A 459 9.96 -10.84 -4.98
C GLY A 459 9.31 -11.28 -3.66
N SER A 460 10.08 -11.22 -2.57
CA SER A 460 9.69 -11.73 -1.24
C SER A 460 9.02 -10.70 -0.34
N GLU A 461 9.01 -9.42 -0.71
CA GLU A 461 8.44 -8.35 0.12
C GLU A 461 6.93 -8.53 0.35
N ASP A 462 6.54 -8.78 1.60
CA ASP A 462 5.14 -9.04 1.98
C ASP A 462 4.23 -7.84 1.65
N SER A 463 4.69 -6.62 1.96
CA SER A 463 3.99 -5.37 1.61
C SER A 463 3.67 -5.26 0.13
N SER A 464 4.54 -5.76 -0.74
CA SER A 464 4.34 -5.72 -2.20
C SER A 464 3.35 -6.79 -2.66
N LYS A 465 3.35 -7.97 -2.02
CA LYS A 465 2.40 -9.04 -2.30
C LYS A 465 0.97 -8.68 -1.89
N ILE A 466 0.80 -8.03 -0.73
CA ILE A 466 -0.50 -7.55 -0.24
C ILE A 466 -1.01 -6.43 -1.14
N ALA A 467 -0.22 -5.37 -1.31
CA ALA A 467 -0.62 -4.21 -2.10
C ALA A 467 -0.95 -4.57 -3.55
N ASN A 468 -0.19 -5.49 -4.15
CA ASN A 468 -0.47 -5.96 -5.50
C ASN A 468 -1.78 -6.72 -5.58
N PHE A 469 -2.08 -7.56 -4.59
CA PHE A 469 -3.33 -8.29 -4.58
C PHE A 469 -4.51 -7.32 -4.52
N ASP A 470 -4.49 -6.39 -3.56
CA ASP A 470 -5.55 -5.42 -3.34
C ASP A 470 -5.81 -4.55 -4.57
N LYS A 471 -4.74 -4.03 -5.17
CA LYS A 471 -4.85 -3.12 -6.30
C LYS A 471 -5.13 -3.82 -7.62
N ASN A 472 -4.39 -4.89 -7.93
CA ASN A 472 -4.31 -5.42 -9.29
C ASN A 472 -5.03 -6.77 -9.46
N GLN A 473 -5.25 -7.55 -8.40
CA GLN A 473 -5.76 -8.93 -8.51
C GLN A 473 -7.20 -9.12 -7.99
N ALA A 474 -7.54 -8.53 -6.83
CA ALA A 474 -8.77 -8.81 -6.09
C ALA A 474 -10.05 -8.66 -6.93
N GLU A 475 -10.13 -7.57 -7.70
CA GLU A 475 -11.28 -7.31 -8.58
C GLU A 475 -11.41 -8.35 -9.70
N THR A 476 -10.30 -8.81 -10.27
CA THR A 476 -10.29 -9.81 -11.35
C THR A 476 -10.81 -11.17 -10.85
N TYR A 477 -10.37 -11.60 -9.67
CA TYR A 477 -10.90 -12.81 -9.02
C TYR A 477 -12.38 -12.66 -8.66
N SER A 478 -12.78 -11.48 -8.17
CA SER A 478 -14.18 -11.18 -7.84
C SER A 478 -15.08 -11.23 -9.08
N LEU A 479 -14.61 -10.68 -10.19
CA LEU A 479 -15.33 -10.67 -11.46
C LEU A 479 -15.56 -12.09 -11.99
N LEU A 480 -14.55 -12.97 -11.91
CA LEU A 480 -14.74 -14.37 -12.31
C LEU A 480 -15.73 -15.09 -11.38
N GLN A 481 -15.73 -14.82 -10.07
CA GLN A 481 -16.74 -15.39 -9.16
C GLN A 481 -18.17 -14.98 -9.56
N VAL A 482 -18.37 -13.71 -9.93
CA VAL A 482 -19.64 -13.20 -10.43
C VAL A 482 -20.06 -13.91 -11.73
N ILE A 483 -19.15 -14.00 -12.71
CA ILE A 483 -19.42 -14.66 -13.99
C ILE A 483 -19.78 -16.14 -13.78
N LEU A 484 -19.00 -16.88 -12.99
CA LEU A 484 -19.26 -18.28 -12.69
C LEU A 484 -20.61 -18.48 -11.99
N SER A 485 -20.96 -17.60 -11.04
CA SER A 485 -22.25 -17.64 -10.37
C SER A 485 -23.42 -17.37 -11.32
N ARG A 486 -23.29 -16.39 -12.24
CA ARG A 486 -24.30 -16.15 -13.30
C ARG A 486 -24.47 -17.33 -14.25
N ARG A 487 -23.43 -18.16 -14.41
CA ARG A 487 -23.47 -19.41 -15.16
C ARG A 487 -23.95 -20.63 -14.35
N GLY A 488 -24.33 -20.45 -13.08
CA GLY A 488 -24.76 -21.55 -12.21
C GLY A 488 -23.62 -22.43 -11.67
N LYS A 489 -22.36 -22.06 -11.88
CA LYS A 489 -21.17 -22.82 -11.47
C LYS A 489 -20.74 -22.46 -10.03
N PHE A 490 -21.61 -22.70 -9.05
CA PHE A 490 -21.43 -22.21 -7.67
C PHE A 490 -20.26 -22.86 -6.92
N SER A 491 -20.00 -24.15 -7.15
CA SER A 491 -18.87 -24.86 -6.55
C SER A 491 -17.54 -24.37 -7.10
N GLU A 492 -17.46 -24.08 -8.40
CA GLU A 492 -16.26 -23.48 -9.00
C GLU A 492 -16.01 -22.08 -8.44
N ALA A 493 -17.07 -21.28 -8.25
CA ALA A 493 -16.97 -19.97 -7.61
C ALA A 493 -16.46 -20.07 -6.16
N LEU A 494 -16.84 -21.10 -5.39
CA LEU A 494 -16.28 -21.38 -4.06
C LEU A 494 -14.77 -21.65 -4.13
N ALA A 495 -14.34 -22.55 -5.02
CA ALA A 495 -12.93 -22.88 -5.17
C ALA A 495 -12.08 -21.65 -5.57
N LEU A 496 -12.59 -20.87 -6.52
CA LEU A 496 -11.99 -19.60 -6.95
C LEU A 496 -11.88 -18.60 -5.80
N SER A 497 -12.91 -18.52 -4.95
CA SER A 497 -12.89 -17.63 -3.80
C SER A 497 -11.73 -17.96 -2.85
N GLU A 498 -11.40 -19.25 -2.68
CA GLU A 498 -10.27 -19.68 -1.85
C GLU A 498 -8.92 -19.26 -2.44
N LEU A 499 -8.76 -19.35 -3.77
CA LEU A 499 -7.52 -18.91 -4.45
C LEU A 499 -7.22 -17.41 -4.29
N ALA A 500 -8.25 -16.63 -3.96
CA ALA A 500 -8.15 -15.19 -3.77
C ALA A 500 -7.87 -14.79 -2.31
N ARG A 501 -7.83 -15.72 -1.33
CA ARG A 501 -7.73 -15.36 0.09
C ARG A 501 -6.35 -15.62 0.68
N SER A 502 -5.93 -14.75 1.61
CA SER A 502 -4.78 -14.95 2.51
C SER A 502 -3.50 -15.43 1.82
N ARG A 503 -3.26 -14.95 0.60
CA ARG A 503 -2.17 -15.40 -0.28
C ARG A 503 -0.80 -15.00 0.26
N ALA A 504 -0.65 -13.77 0.73
CA ALA A 504 0.60 -13.28 1.29
C ALA A 504 0.83 -13.87 2.70
N LEU A 505 -0.22 -13.99 3.51
CA LEU A 505 -0.15 -14.70 4.80
C LEU A 505 0.29 -16.17 4.65
N THR A 506 -0.31 -16.90 3.71
CA THR A 506 0.02 -18.31 3.49
C THR A 506 1.41 -18.49 2.90
N ASP A 507 1.89 -17.55 2.10
CA ASP A 507 3.30 -17.49 1.68
C ASP A 507 4.22 -17.36 2.92
N LEU A 508 3.93 -16.43 3.85
CA LEU A 508 4.74 -16.24 5.07
C LEU A 508 4.74 -17.49 5.97
N ILE A 509 3.56 -18.07 6.22
CA ILE A 509 3.43 -19.29 7.03
C ILE A 509 4.20 -20.43 6.37
N ARG A 510 4.03 -20.65 5.07
CA ARG A 510 4.74 -21.71 4.33
C ARG A 510 6.25 -21.51 4.40
N ASP A 511 6.73 -20.33 4.06
CA ASP A 511 8.16 -20.05 3.88
C ASP A 511 8.92 -20.09 5.21
N LYS A 512 8.29 -19.74 6.34
CA LYS A 512 8.89 -19.80 7.69
C LYS A 512 8.69 -21.11 8.42
N ILE A 513 7.54 -21.77 8.27
CA ILE A 513 7.14 -22.87 9.15
C ILE A 513 7.23 -24.22 8.43
N VAL A 514 6.86 -24.28 7.16
CA VAL A 514 6.71 -25.56 6.43
C VAL A 514 7.94 -25.91 5.60
N LYS A 515 8.82 -24.95 5.30
CA LYS A 515 10.05 -25.20 4.53
C LYS A 515 10.94 -26.28 5.14
N ASP A 516 10.91 -26.45 6.46
CA ASP A 516 11.69 -27.45 7.20
C ASP A 516 10.92 -28.75 7.48
N MET A 517 9.66 -28.84 7.06
CA MET A 517 8.83 -30.04 7.20
C MET A 517 8.98 -30.90 5.93
N ASP A 518 9.22 -32.21 6.07
CA ASP A 518 9.35 -33.16 4.94
C ASP A 518 7.97 -33.42 4.28
N VAL A 519 7.47 -32.42 3.55
CA VAL A 519 6.13 -32.43 2.97
C VAL A 519 6.20 -32.50 1.44
N LYS A 520 5.45 -33.46 0.87
CA LYS A 520 5.36 -33.68 -0.58
C LYS A 520 4.93 -32.40 -1.32
N SER A 521 5.81 -31.92 -2.19
CA SER A 521 5.78 -30.62 -2.87
C SER A 521 4.69 -30.40 -3.93
N ALA A 522 3.81 -31.37 -4.20
CA ALA A 522 2.92 -31.36 -5.37
C ALA A 522 1.50 -30.78 -5.13
N SER A 523 1.09 -30.52 -3.89
CA SER A 523 -0.26 -30.00 -3.58
C SER A 523 -0.38 -28.49 -3.83
N TRP A 524 -1.56 -28.02 -4.26
CA TRP A 524 -1.89 -26.58 -4.39
C TRP A 524 -1.70 -25.77 -3.09
N ILE A 525 -1.69 -26.46 -1.95
CA ILE A 525 -1.43 -25.89 -0.62
C ILE A 525 0.02 -25.38 -0.51
N TYR A 526 0.96 -25.97 -1.24
CA TYR A 526 2.38 -25.60 -1.21
C TYR A 526 2.84 -24.90 -2.49
N SER A 527 2.22 -25.23 -3.63
CA SER A 527 2.54 -24.61 -4.92
C SER A 527 2.07 -23.17 -5.02
N SER A 528 2.79 -22.40 -5.84
CA SER A 528 2.44 -21.05 -6.30
C SER A 528 2.07 -20.98 -7.78
N ASP A 529 2.08 -22.12 -8.49
CA ASP A 529 1.74 -22.20 -9.93
C ASP A 529 0.30 -22.69 -10.11
N PHE A 530 -0.62 -21.76 -10.39
CA PHE A 530 -2.07 -22.00 -10.43
C PHE A 530 -2.66 -22.03 -11.85
N VAL A 531 -1.91 -21.56 -12.84
CA VAL A 531 -2.49 -21.12 -14.12
C VAL A 531 -2.67 -22.27 -15.10
N SER A 532 -1.74 -23.22 -15.12
CA SER A 532 -1.70 -24.30 -16.12
C SER A 532 -2.64 -25.48 -15.82
N ARG A 533 -3.25 -25.54 -14.60
CA ARG A 533 -4.00 -26.71 -14.09
C ARG A 533 -5.38 -26.34 -13.52
N TRP A 534 -6.07 -25.36 -14.11
CA TRP A 534 -7.29 -24.78 -13.52
C TRP A 534 -8.36 -25.81 -13.14
N GLU A 535 -8.72 -26.70 -14.06
CA GLU A 535 -9.81 -27.68 -13.83
C GLU A 535 -9.44 -28.66 -12.71
N GLU A 536 -8.21 -29.18 -12.71
CA GLU A 536 -7.68 -30.05 -11.66
C GLU A 536 -7.66 -29.33 -10.30
N LEU A 537 -7.29 -28.05 -10.28
CA LEU A 537 -7.18 -27.25 -9.07
C LEU A 537 -8.54 -27.01 -8.39
N VAL A 538 -9.60 -26.79 -9.17
CA VAL A 538 -10.96 -26.63 -8.63
C VAL A 538 -11.39 -27.90 -7.90
N ASP A 539 -11.20 -29.07 -8.51
CA ASP A 539 -11.56 -30.35 -7.93
C ASP A 539 -10.72 -30.67 -6.68
N GLU A 540 -9.42 -30.36 -6.70
CA GLU A 540 -8.52 -30.49 -5.53
C GLU A 540 -9.02 -29.63 -4.35
N ILE A 541 -9.34 -28.35 -4.57
CA ILE A 541 -9.82 -27.45 -3.50
C ILE A 541 -11.14 -27.93 -2.92
N LEU A 542 -12.10 -28.33 -3.78
CA LEU A 542 -13.40 -28.81 -3.32
C LEU A 542 -13.30 -30.12 -2.54
N LYS A 543 -12.39 -31.01 -2.96
CA LYS A 543 -12.05 -32.23 -2.23
C LYS A 543 -11.44 -31.89 -0.86
N ASP A 544 -10.53 -30.94 -0.80
CA ASP A 544 -9.87 -30.54 0.44
C ASP A 544 -10.80 -29.83 1.41
N TYR A 545 -11.77 -29.03 0.93
CA TYR A 545 -12.85 -28.49 1.75
C TYR A 545 -13.62 -29.62 2.45
N LYS A 546 -14.07 -30.63 1.69
CA LYS A 546 -14.82 -31.79 2.21
C LYS A 546 -13.98 -32.64 3.16
N ALA A 547 -12.74 -32.93 2.79
CA ALA A 547 -11.83 -33.75 3.60
C ALA A 547 -11.46 -33.05 4.91
N THR A 548 -11.22 -31.74 4.88
CA THR A 548 -10.90 -30.95 6.08
C THR A 548 -12.13 -30.82 6.98
N ALA A 549 -13.33 -30.64 6.42
CA ALA A 549 -14.58 -30.62 7.18
C ALA A 549 -14.80 -31.94 7.93
N ASP A 550 -14.50 -33.07 7.27
CA ASP A 550 -14.62 -34.41 7.87
C ASP A 550 -13.56 -34.65 8.95
N ALA A 551 -12.31 -34.26 8.69
CA ALA A 551 -11.20 -34.47 9.63
C ALA A 551 -11.32 -33.66 10.92
N LEU A 552 -11.98 -32.50 10.87
CA LEU A 552 -12.16 -31.58 12.01
C LEU A 552 -13.55 -31.69 12.64
N GLU A 553 -14.45 -32.46 12.02
CA GLU A 553 -15.87 -32.54 12.39
C GLU A 553 -16.52 -31.15 12.44
N THR A 554 -16.21 -30.31 11.45
CA THR A 554 -16.69 -28.91 11.35
C THR A 554 -17.38 -28.64 10.03
N ASN A 555 -18.30 -27.68 10.05
CA ASN A 555 -18.98 -27.19 8.86
C ASN A 555 -18.39 -25.82 8.49
N PHE A 556 -18.10 -25.59 7.21
CA PHE A 556 -17.54 -24.30 6.78
C PHE A 556 -18.63 -23.35 6.33
N LEU A 557 -18.61 -22.13 6.85
CA LEU A 557 -19.43 -21.04 6.37
C LEU A 557 -18.53 -19.99 5.71
N VAL A 558 -18.52 -19.98 4.38
CA VAL A 558 -17.60 -19.19 3.56
C VAL A 558 -18.33 -18.03 2.93
N TYR A 559 -17.72 -16.83 3.01
CA TYR A 559 -18.32 -15.61 2.49
C TYR A 559 -17.48 -14.96 1.39
N SER A 560 -18.13 -14.36 0.40
CA SER A 560 -17.52 -13.39 -0.51
C SER A 560 -18.43 -12.16 -0.64
N VAL A 561 -17.83 -10.98 -0.52
CA VAL A 561 -18.49 -9.69 -0.77
C VAL A 561 -18.04 -9.21 -2.13
N LEU A 562 -18.94 -9.20 -3.12
CA LEU A 562 -18.59 -9.01 -4.53
C LEU A 562 -19.40 -7.87 -5.14
N LYS A 563 -18.81 -7.21 -6.14
CA LYS A 563 -19.49 -6.23 -7.00
C LYS A 563 -19.97 -6.93 -8.27
N ASP A 564 -21.27 -6.95 -8.49
CA ASP A 564 -21.88 -7.46 -9.72
C ASP A 564 -22.19 -6.28 -10.66
N TYR A 565 -21.70 -6.39 -11.90
CA TYR A 565 -21.87 -5.38 -12.95
C TYR A 565 -23.10 -5.76 -13.78
N ASP A 566 -24.20 -5.01 -13.63
CA ASP A 566 -25.40 -5.18 -14.46
C ASP A 566 -25.68 -3.91 -15.25
N LYS A 567 -25.35 -3.95 -16.56
CA LYS A 567 -25.49 -2.89 -17.57
C LYS A 567 -24.97 -1.52 -17.12
N ASN A 568 -25.74 -0.80 -16.31
CA ASN A 568 -25.48 0.56 -15.84
C ASN A 568 -25.46 0.69 -14.30
N THR A 569 -25.63 -0.40 -13.57
CA THR A 569 -25.63 -0.41 -12.10
C THR A 569 -24.60 -1.39 -11.58
N VAL A 570 -23.87 -0.98 -10.54
CA VAL A 570 -23.00 -1.86 -9.78
C VAL A 570 -23.73 -2.18 -8.48
N GLN A 571 -24.06 -3.45 -8.28
CA GLN A 571 -24.71 -3.90 -7.05
C GLN A 571 -23.71 -4.70 -6.21
N GLN A 572 -23.74 -4.50 -4.90
CA GLN A 572 -22.92 -5.28 -3.98
C GLN A 572 -23.71 -6.50 -3.49
N TRP A 573 -23.10 -7.67 -3.60
CA TRP A 573 -23.69 -8.94 -3.23
C TRP A 573 -22.86 -9.63 -2.14
N LEU A 574 -23.56 -10.28 -1.22
CA LEU A 574 -23.00 -11.23 -0.27
C LEU A 574 -23.27 -12.64 -0.76
N TYR A 575 -22.20 -13.37 -1.07
CA TYR A 575 -22.21 -14.77 -1.45
C TYR A 575 -21.91 -15.62 -0.21
N ILE A 576 -22.70 -16.66 0.00
CA ILE A 576 -22.67 -17.50 1.20
C ILE A 576 -22.61 -18.95 0.75
N TRP A 577 -21.55 -19.66 1.12
CA TRP A 577 -21.44 -21.10 0.94
C TRP A 577 -21.42 -21.80 2.29
N LEU A 578 -22.17 -22.90 2.40
CA LEU A 578 -22.10 -23.82 3.52
C LEU A 578 -21.54 -25.16 3.02
N VAL A 579 -20.43 -25.60 3.61
CA VAL A 579 -19.85 -26.93 3.35
C VAL A 579 -20.05 -27.80 4.58
N LEU A 580 -20.91 -28.82 4.47
CA LEU A 580 -21.25 -29.73 5.57
C LEU A 580 -20.20 -30.84 5.72
N CYS A 581 -19.92 -31.23 6.97
CA CYS A 581 -19.17 -32.46 7.26
C CYS A 581 -20.06 -33.69 7.00
N LYS A 582 -19.43 -34.84 6.70
CA LYS A 582 -20.14 -36.07 6.31
C LYS A 582 -21.15 -36.54 7.34
N GLN A 583 -20.83 -36.41 8.63
CA GLN A 583 -21.73 -36.82 9.72
C GLN A 583 -23.04 -36.04 9.72
N MET A 584 -23.01 -34.76 9.34
CA MET A 584 -24.17 -33.87 9.34
C MET A 584 -24.92 -33.82 8.00
N ALA A 585 -24.22 -34.10 6.89
CA ALA A 585 -24.82 -34.09 5.56
C ALA A 585 -25.63 -35.37 5.23
N GLY A 586 -25.30 -36.50 5.84
CA GLY A 586 -25.83 -37.81 5.41
C GLY A 586 -25.48 -38.13 3.95
N ASP A 587 -26.47 -38.59 3.18
CA ASP A 587 -26.33 -38.87 1.73
C ASP A 587 -26.64 -37.65 0.83
N GLY A 588 -26.90 -36.47 1.42
CA GLY A 588 -27.29 -35.25 0.71
C GLY A 588 -26.15 -34.48 0.03
N GLU A 589 -26.50 -33.40 -0.67
CA GLU A 589 -25.53 -32.45 -1.20
C GLU A 589 -24.76 -31.79 -0.05
N ARG A 590 -23.42 -31.77 -0.15
CA ARG A 590 -22.56 -31.23 0.92
C ARG A 590 -22.25 -29.74 0.82
N ILE A 591 -22.51 -29.13 -0.33
CA ILE A 591 -22.17 -27.72 -0.60
C ILE A 591 -23.46 -27.00 -0.95
N HIS A 592 -23.86 -26.05 -0.13
CA HIS A 592 -25.03 -25.21 -0.37
C HIS A 592 -24.58 -23.78 -0.66
N PHE A 593 -25.29 -23.09 -1.55
CA PHE A 593 -25.00 -21.72 -1.94
C PHE A 593 -26.23 -20.84 -1.85
N ARG A 594 -26.04 -19.62 -1.36
CA ARG A 594 -27.02 -18.54 -1.32
C ARG A 594 -26.34 -17.22 -1.63
N ARG A 595 -27.09 -16.26 -2.17
CA ARG A 595 -26.62 -14.89 -2.37
C ARG A 595 -27.68 -13.88 -1.95
N VAL A 596 -27.22 -12.77 -1.40
CA VAL A 596 -28.07 -11.66 -0.91
C VAL A 596 -27.56 -10.35 -1.46
N ILE A 597 -28.46 -9.46 -1.86
CA ILE A 597 -28.13 -8.09 -2.23
C ILE A 597 -27.89 -7.29 -0.95
N LEU A 598 -26.74 -6.62 -0.85
CA LEU A 598 -26.49 -5.63 0.18
C LEU A 598 -27.08 -4.30 -0.30
N SER A 599 -28.28 -3.94 0.17
CA SER A 599 -28.91 -2.66 -0.20
C SER A 599 -28.26 -1.48 0.55
N GLU A 600 -28.00 -0.38 -0.17
CA GLU A 600 -27.61 0.91 0.43
C GLU A 600 -28.80 1.48 1.21
N GLY A 601 -28.88 1.19 2.50
CA GLY A 601 -30.08 1.58 3.27
C GLY A 601 -30.04 1.22 4.75
N VAL A 602 -29.02 1.67 5.46
CA VAL A 602 -29.17 1.92 6.89
C VAL A 602 -29.22 3.44 7.06
N GLU A 603 -30.39 4.00 7.32
CA GLU A 603 -30.54 5.41 7.71
C GLU A 603 -29.60 5.71 8.88
N GLU A 604 -28.64 6.62 8.66
CA GLU A 604 -27.58 7.00 9.61
C GLU A 604 -28.15 7.49 10.96
N ASP A 605 -29.38 8.01 10.97
CA ASP A 605 -30.00 8.71 12.09
C ASP A 605 -30.52 7.79 13.23
N THR A 606 -30.31 6.46 13.18
CA THR A 606 -30.85 5.51 14.18
C THR A 606 -29.82 4.61 14.86
N LEU A 607 -28.51 4.87 14.70
CA LEU A 607 -27.46 4.04 15.28
C LEU A 607 -27.05 4.54 16.68
N VAL A 608 -27.12 3.66 17.68
CA VAL A 608 -26.63 3.93 19.04
C VAL A 608 -25.11 4.04 19.04
N ASP A 609 -24.59 5.23 19.38
CA ASP A 609 -23.16 5.48 19.51
C ASP A 609 -22.61 4.81 20.77
N SER A 610 -22.05 3.61 20.61
CA SER A 610 -21.31 2.88 21.65
C SER A 610 -20.14 2.16 21.01
N GLY A 611 -19.01 1.98 21.73
CA GLY A 611 -17.81 1.33 21.18
C GLY A 611 -18.04 -0.08 20.60
N PHE A 612 -19.05 -0.81 21.12
CA PHE A 612 -19.55 -2.07 20.57
C PHE A 612 -20.15 -1.89 19.17
N PHE A 613 -21.08 -0.94 19.02
CA PHE A 613 -21.68 -0.65 17.72
C PHE A 613 -20.75 0.11 16.79
N ALA A 614 -19.73 0.83 17.26
CA ALA A 614 -18.67 1.35 16.39
C ALA A 614 -17.88 0.22 15.71
N SER A 615 -17.74 -0.96 16.34
CA SER A 615 -17.17 -2.16 15.71
C SER A 615 -18.13 -2.78 14.70
N LEU A 616 -19.41 -2.94 15.06
CA LEU A 616 -20.48 -3.45 14.18
C LEU A 616 -20.87 -2.51 13.02
N THR A 617 -20.78 -1.18 13.21
CA THR A 617 -21.04 -0.16 12.19
C THR A 617 -19.79 0.14 11.38
N ARG A 618 -18.57 -0.07 11.88
CA ARG A 618 -17.36 -0.13 11.03
C ARG A 618 -17.54 -1.15 9.90
N SER A 619 -18.22 -2.27 10.18
CA SER A 619 -18.56 -3.27 9.17
C SER A 619 -19.50 -2.78 8.06
N PHE A 620 -20.42 -1.86 8.35
CA PHE A 620 -21.35 -1.30 7.35
C PHE A 620 -20.93 0.07 6.81
N LYS A 621 -20.08 0.82 7.51
CA LYS A 621 -19.56 2.13 7.07
C LYS A 621 -18.65 2.03 5.84
N MET A 622 -18.09 0.87 5.51
CA MET A 622 -17.44 0.68 4.20
C MET A 622 -18.42 0.76 3.02
N ALA A 623 -19.73 0.79 3.28
CA ALA A 623 -20.80 1.04 2.30
C ALA A 623 -21.44 2.45 2.43
N SER A 624 -20.94 3.39 3.24
CA SER A 624 -21.37 4.80 3.20
C SER A 624 -20.20 5.79 3.31
N ILE A 625 -20.25 6.81 2.46
CA ILE A 625 -19.12 7.57 1.87
C ILE A 625 -18.48 8.64 2.79
N LYS A 626 -18.81 8.70 4.08
CA LYS A 626 -18.60 9.94 4.87
C LYS A 626 -17.33 10.04 5.75
N ALA A 627 -16.58 8.98 6.03
CA ALA A 627 -15.49 9.02 7.04
C ALA A 627 -14.03 9.01 6.50
N ILE A 628 -13.81 9.01 5.18
CA ILE A 628 -12.45 8.86 4.60
C ILE A 628 -11.77 10.23 4.34
N GLY A 629 -12.49 11.33 4.49
CA GLY A 629 -11.98 12.70 4.23
C GLY A 629 -11.04 13.28 5.30
N GLU A 630 -10.90 12.64 6.46
CA GLU A 630 -10.17 13.20 7.61
C GLU A 630 -8.72 12.70 7.74
N LEU A 631 -8.27 11.81 6.85
CA LEU A 631 -7.01 11.03 6.97
C LEU A 631 -5.71 11.75 6.54
N THR A 632 -5.71 13.06 6.25
CA THR A 632 -4.64 13.65 5.42
C THR A 632 -3.87 14.85 5.99
N ALA A 633 -3.86 15.10 7.31
CA ALA A 633 -3.08 16.23 7.84
C ALA A 633 -2.51 16.05 9.26
N LYS A 634 -1.21 15.72 9.36
CA LYS A 634 -0.15 16.46 10.12
C LYS A 634 1.00 15.54 10.60
N THR A 635 2.24 15.83 10.19
CA THR A 635 3.47 15.40 10.90
C THR A 635 4.64 16.36 10.67
N ASN A 636 5.35 16.68 11.76
CA ASN A 636 6.73 17.18 11.95
C ASN A 636 7.12 16.81 13.41
N SER A 637 8.34 16.75 13.92
CA SER A 637 9.77 16.60 13.52
C SER A 637 10.46 16.16 14.86
N ASP A 638 11.53 15.38 14.97
CA ASP A 638 12.96 15.67 14.71
C ASP A 638 13.77 14.35 14.68
N GLU A 639 15.11 14.42 14.63
CA GLU A 639 16.14 13.42 14.24
C GLU A 639 16.71 12.49 15.35
N VAL A 640 16.99 11.22 15.04
CA VAL A 640 18.11 10.41 15.60
C VAL A 640 18.57 9.42 14.53
N LYS A 641 19.89 9.21 14.42
CA LYS A 641 20.62 8.47 13.38
C LYS A 641 20.48 6.94 13.51
N GLU A 642 20.07 6.28 12.42
CA GLU A 642 20.17 4.83 12.18
C GLU A 642 20.54 4.56 10.71
N GLU A 643 21.03 3.34 10.45
CA GLU A 643 21.65 2.86 9.20
C GLU A 643 20.84 3.16 7.92
N GLU A 644 21.55 3.47 6.83
CA GLU A 644 20.99 3.99 5.58
C GLU A 644 20.06 3.01 4.85
N ASP A 645 18.78 3.02 5.24
CA ASP A 645 17.71 2.45 4.44
C ASP A 645 17.35 3.44 3.32
N VAL A 646 17.68 3.08 2.08
CA VAL A 646 17.41 3.86 0.84
C VAL A 646 15.92 4.14 0.66
N ASP A 647 15.05 3.36 1.30
CA ASP A 647 13.60 3.59 1.28
C ASP A 647 13.18 4.74 2.22
N SER A 648 14.04 5.15 3.14
CA SER A 648 13.62 5.83 4.37
C SER A 648 13.83 7.35 4.42
N GLU A 649 14.84 7.91 3.74
CA GLU A 649 15.27 9.29 3.97
C GLU A 649 14.45 10.32 3.16
N ILE A 650 13.94 11.34 3.87
CA ILE A 650 13.24 12.51 3.31
C ILE A 650 13.95 13.77 3.82
N PRO A 651 14.18 14.79 2.99
CA PRO A 651 14.59 16.12 3.46
C PRO A 651 13.43 16.83 4.15
N ASP A 652 13.58 17.08 5.43
CA ASP A 652 12.58 17.70 6.29
C ASP A 652 12.64 19.25 6.24
N THR A 653 12.44 19.86 5.07
CA THR A 653 12.51 21.34 4.93
C THR A 653 11.15 22.02 5.16
N PRO A 654 11.07 23.15 5.90
CA PRO A 654 9.83 23.88 6.19
C PRO A 654 9.00 24.24 4.95
N GLU A 655 9.65 24.57 3.84
CA GLU A 655 9.03 24.95 2.57
C GLU A 655 8.35 23.76 1.88
N VAL A 656 8.94 22.57 2.02
CA VAL A 656 8.37 21.30 1.52
C VAL A 656 7.17 20.90 2.36
N LYS A 657 7.25 21.10 3.67
CA LYS A 657 6.10 20.92 4.57
C LYS A 657 4.99 21.90 4.24
N GLU A 658 5.31 23.16 3.97
CA GLU A 658 4.32 24.17 3.56
C GLU A 658 3.68 23.82 2.21
N LEU A 659 4.46 23.37 1.23
CA LEU A 659 3.97 22.91 -0.07
C LEU A 659 3.07 21.68 0.05
N LEU A 660 3.49 20.68 0.84
CA LEU A 660 2.67 19.50 1.15
C LEU A 660 1.42 19.86 1.96
N LEU A 661 1.52 20.85 2.84
CA LEU A 661 0.38 21.43 3.55
C LEU A 661 -0.55 22.16 2.59
N LEU A 662 -0.09 22.93 1.60
CA LEU A 662 -0.95 23.56 0.57
C LEU A 662 -1.63 22.52 -0.34
N LEU A 663 -0.92 21.43 -0.61
CA LEU A 663 -1.48 20.28 -1.31
C LEU A 663 -2.47 19.50 -0.43
N GLY A 664 -2.33 19.56 0.89
CA GLY A 664 -3.16 18.89 1.90
C GLY A 664 -4.22 19.77 2.58
N SER A 665 -4.16 21.10 2.46
CA SER A 665 -4.98 22.06 3.18
C SER A 665 -6.23 22.39 2.37
N PHE A 666 -6.99 21.36 2.10
CA PHE A 666 -8.44 21.38 2.06
C PHE A 666 -8.88 20.01 2.58
N SER A 667 -8.82 19.83 3.90
CA SER A 667 -9.96 19.15 4.51
C SER A 667 -11.15 20.08 4.29
N LEU A 668 -12.27 19.53 3.86
CA LEU A 668 -13.55 20.23 3.92
C LEU A 668 -13.80 20.58 5.38
N SER A 669 -13.28 21.73 5.83
CA SER A 669 -13.53 22.23 7.18
C SER A 669 -14.91 22.87 7.17
N GLU A 670 -15.70 22.53 8.18
CA GLU A 670 -17.03 23.01 8.54
C GLU A 670 -17.11 24.53 8.83
N THR A 671 -16.39 25.39 8.08
CA THR A 671 -16.30 26.82 8.38
C THR A 671 -17.30 27.71 7.63
N GLU A 672 -18.27 27.15 6.90
CA GLU A 672 -19.43 27.93 6.39
C GLU A 672 -20.71 27.86 7.24
N GLN A 673 -20.75 27.09 8.34
CA GLN A 673 -21.93 27.07 9.23
C GLN A 673 -21.75 27.71 10.61
N ARG A 674 -20.61 28.38 10.86
CA ARG A 674 -20.42 29.22 12.06
C ARG A 674 -20.11 30.68 11.73
N LYS A 675 -20.86 31.25 10.78
CA LYS A 675 -21.11 32.70 10.75
C LYS A 675 -22.48 32.98 11.32
N ASN A 676 -22.61 32.84 12.64
CA ASN A 676 -23.64 33.48 13.46
C ASN A 676 -23.37 33.11 14.91
N LEU A 677 -22.49 33.87 15.58
CA LEU A 677 -22.59 34.27 16.99
C LEU A 677 -21.35 35.12 17.34
N PRO A 678 -21.48 36.19 18.15
CA PRO A 678 -20.49 37.23 18.25
C PRO A 678 -19.28 36.87 19.12
N VAL A 679 -18.16 37.47 18.74
CA VAL A 679 -16.87 37.50 19.44
C VAL A 679 -16.93 38.43 20.64
N THR A 680 -16.72 37.90 21.85
CA THR A 680 -16.14 38.56 23.03
C THR A 680 -15.70 37.42 23.97
N SER A 681 -14.50 37.28 24.52
CA SER A 681 -13.37 38.17 24.77
C SER A 681 -12.15 37.26 25.06
N ARG A 682 -11.01 37.55 24.44
CA ARG A 682 -9.70 37.07 24.91
C ARG A 682 -9.35 37.79 26.22
N ILE A 683 -8.55 37.11 27.06
CA ILE A 683 -7.40 37.60 27.84
C ILE A 683 -7.38 37.00 29.27
N GLU A 684 -6.15 36.66 29.72
CA GLU A 684 -5.68 36.49 31.11
C GLU A 684 -6.06 35.22 31.90
N SER A 685 -5.10 34.30 32.06
CA SER A 685 -4.22 34.23 33.24
C SER A 685 -3.74 32.79 33.48
N VAL A 686 -2.43 32.58 33.30
CA VAL A 686 -1.67 31.45 33.85
C VAL A 686 -1.31 31.79 35.30
N ASP A 687 -1.27 30.76 36.14
CA ASP A 687 -0.82 30.70 37.54
C ASP A 687 -1.67 31.34 38.63
N ARG A 688 -2.34 30.48 39.42
CA ARG A 688 -2.00 30.32 40.85
C ARG A 688 -2.69 29.14 41.56
N ASP A 689 -1.89 28.52 42.42
CA ASP A 689 -2.22 27.85 43.67
C ASP A 689 -2.89 26.46 43.70
N LEU A 690 -2.01 25.48 43.89
CA LEU A 690 -2.16 24.38 44.83
C LEU A 690 -2.65 24.89 46.18
N THR A 691 -3.83 24.46 46.62
CA THR A 691 -4.15 23.97 47.98
C THR A 691 -5.66 23.90 48.17
N GLN A 692 -6.24 22.74 47.89
CA GLN A 692 -7.33 22.20 48.70
C GLN A 692 -7.41 20.69 48.45
N THR A 693 -6.84 20.02 49.44
CA THR A 693 -6.66 18.59 49.63
C THR A 693 -7.99 17.88 49.90
N GLU A 694 -8.00 16.59 49.54
CA GLU A 694 -8.76 15.49 50.16
C GLU A 694 -10.26 15.33 49.90
N GLU A 695 -11.03 16.35 49.51
CA GLU A 695 -12.44 16.13 49.07
C GLU A 695 -12.59 15.88 47.56
N ASN A 696 -11.68 16.42 46.76
CA ASN A 696 -11.69 16.22 45.30
C ASN A 696 -11.17 14.84 44.87
N GLU A 697 -10.52 14.05 45.72
CA GLU A 697 -10.07 12.70 45.36
C GLU A 697 -11.19 11.66 45.41
N LYS A 698 -12.18 11.84 46.31
CA LYS A 698 -13.38 10.99 46.32
C LYS A 698 -14.30 11.28 45.13
N HIS A 699 -14.46 12.55 44.76
CA HIS A 699 -15.25 12.94 43.59
C HIS A 699 -14.49 12.72 42.26
N ARG A 700 -13.15 12.76 42.24
CA ARG A 700 -12.33 12.35 41.07
C ARG A 700 -12.27 10.83 40.87
N ALA A 701 -12.38 10.04 41.93
CA ALA A 701 -12.54 8.58 41.80
C ALA A 701 -13.91 8.20 41.21
N GLU A 702 -14.96 8.97 41.53
CA GLU A 702 -16.32 8.74 40.99
C GLU A 702 -16.47 9.22 39.53
N MET A 703 -15.70 10.22 39.08
CA MET A 703 -15.75 10.74 37.70
C MET A 703 -14.79 10.06 36.70
N CYS A 704 -14.09 8.99 37.10
CA CYS A 704 -13.18 8.22 36.23
C CYS A 704 -13.77 6.91 35.69
N LEU A 705 -15.09 6.73 35.80
CA LEU A 705 -15.83 5.56 35.33
C LEU A 705 -16.74 5.91 34.15
N GLU A 706 -16.17 6.25 33.00
CA GLU A 706 -16.88 6.15 31.72
C GLU A 706 -16.15 5.18 30.78
N ARG A 707 -16.01 3.92 31.23
CA ARG A 707 -15.91 2.77 30.34
C ARG A 707 -17.31 2.19 30.21
N VAL A 708 -17.91 2.36 29.02
CA VAL A 708 -19.24 1.87 28.61
C VAL A 708 -20.31 2.16 29.67
N VAL A 709 -20.92 3.35 29.59
CA VAL A 709 -22.13 3.63 30.35
C VAL A 709 -23.16 2.55 30.04
N GLU A 710 -23.63 1.83 31.06
CA GLU A 710 -24.79 0.93 31.02
C GLU A 710 -26.05 1.79 30.76
N HIS A 711 -26.23 2.26 29.53
CA HIS A 711 -27.46 2.92 29.13
C HIS A 711 -28.50 1.89 28.70
N ALA A 712 -29.67 1.91 29.34
CA ALA A 712 -30.86 1.14 28.99
C ALA A 712 -31.32 1.28 27.52
N SER A 713 -30.67 2.12 26.70
CA SER A 713 -30.93 2.29 25.26
C SER A 713 -30.37 1.14 24.39
N TRP A 714 -29.35 0.39 24.84
CA TRP A 714 -28.72 -0.63 23.99
C TRP A 714 -29.62 -1.84 23.70
N GLU A 715 -30.50 -2.21 24.63
CA GLU A 715 -31.34 -3.42 24.48
C GLU A 715 -32.28 -3.32 23.29
N ARG A 716 -32.73 -2.11 22.94
CA ARG A 716 -33.69 -1.90 21.84
C ARG A 716 -33.00 -1.85 20.48
N ASP A 717 -32.08 -0.92 20.32
CA ASP A 717 -31.47 -0.65 19.01
C ASP A 717 -30.38 -1.66 18.69
N GLY A 718 -29.70 -2.18 19.71
CA GLY A 718 -28.64 -3.15 19.51
C GLY A 718 -29.14 -4.53 19.13
N VAL A 719 -30.24 -4.98 19.74
CA VAL A 719 -30.90 -6.23 19.36
C VAL A 719 -31.42 -6.15 17.92
N LYS A 720 -31.94 -4.99 17.49
CA LYS A 720 -32.39 -4.77 16.12
C LYS A 720 -31.24 -4.88 15.11
N GLN A 721 -30.06 -4.36 15.44
CA GLN A 721 -28.87 -4.47 14.58
C GLN A 721 -28.32 -5.90 14.49
N LEU A 722 -28.20 -6.61 15.62
CA LEU A 722 -27.80 -8.01 15.64
C LEU A 722 -28.78 -8.90 14.87
N ARG A 723 -30.08 -8.57 14.90
CA ARG A 723 -31.10 -9.23 14.10
C ARG A 723 -30.94 -8.95 12.61
N ARG A 724 -30.73 -7.69 12.20
CA ARG A 724 -30.48 -7.35 10.79
C ARG A 724 -29.26 -8.08 10.23
N LEU A 725 -28.18 -8.15 11.00
CA LEU A 725 -27.00 -8.93 10.62
C LEU A 725 -27.30 -10.42 10.50
N TYR A 726 -28.12 -10.98 11.40
CA TYR A 726 -28.60 -12.35 11.26
C TYR A 726 -29.38 -12.53 9.94
N ASP A 727 -30.30 -11.61 9.64
CA ASP A 727 -31.15 -11.64 8.44
C ASP A 727 -30.32 -11.62 7.14
N VAL A 728 -29.19 -10.91 7.14
CA VAL A 728 -28.29 -10.81 5.99
C VAL A 728 -27.30 -11.97 5.92
N CYS A 729 -26.65 -12.31 7.04
CA CYS A 729 -25.50 -13.22 7.05
C CYS A 729 -25.87 -14.69 7.27
N ILE A 730 -26.99 -14.98 7.94
CA ILE A 730 -27.34 -16.32 8.42
C ILE A 730 -28.70 -16.79 7.90
N SER A 731 -29.75 -15.97 8.02
CA SER A 731 -31.11 -16.31 7.57
C SER A 731 -31.20 -16.88 6.14
N PRO A 732 -30.41 -16.43 5.14
CA PRO A 732 -30.51 -16.96 3.78
C PRO A 732 -30.11 -18.44 3.66
N ILE A 733 -29.26 -18.93 4.56
CA ILE A 733 -28.70 -20.30 4.56
C ILE A 733 -29.17 -21.12 5.79
N GLU A 734 -30.05 -20.55 6.61
CA GLU A 734 -30.54 -21.12 7.87
C GLU A 734 -31.13 -22.52 7.69
N ASP A 735 -31.86 -22.72 6.58
CA ASP A 735 -32.52 -23.96 6.20
C ASP A 735 -31.54 -25.12 5.95
N CYS A 736 -30.27 -24.79 5.71
CA CYS A 736 -29.22 -25.77 5.43
C CYS A 736 -28.31 -26.03 6.64
N LEU A 737 -28.44 -25.25 7.73
CA LEU A 737 -27.57 -25.40 8.90
C LEU A 737 -27.86 -26.70 9.65
N PRO A 738 -26.83 -27.37 10.19
CA PRO A 738 -27.03 -28.60 10.95
C PRO A 738 -27.80 -28.32 12.26
N GLU A 739 -28.69 -29.22 12.63
CA GLU A 739 -29.38 -29.17 13.93
C GLU A 739 -28.86 -30.29 14.85
N SER A 740 -28.71 -30.00 16.14
CA SER A 740 -28.40 -31.00 17.16
C SER A 740 -29.38 -30.86 18.31
N SER A 741 -29.90 -31.99 18.78
CA SER A 741 -30.68 -32.07 20.02
C SER A 741 -29.80 -32.15 21.28
N ASP A 742 -28.48 -32.37 21.13
CA ASP A 742 -27.53 -32.45 22.24
C ASP A 742 -26.83 -31.10 22.46
N GLU A 743 -27.23 -30.42 23.53
CA GLU A 743 -26.70 -29.11 23.91
C GLU A 743 -25.21 -29.13 24.30
N LYS A 744 -24.71 -30.31 24.74
CA LYS A 744 -23.29 -30.52 25.11
C LYS A 744 -22.41 -30.72 23.88
N ASN A 745 -22.96 -31.30 22.82
CA ASN A 745 -22.31 -31.49 21.52
C ASN A 745 -23.00 -30.64 20.44
N ALA A 746 -22.91 -29.32 20.61
CA ALA A 746 -23.35 -28.37 19.59
C ALA A 746 -22.50 -28.54 18.30
N PRO A 747 -23.11 -28.48 17.10
CA PRO A 747 -22.37 -28.57 15.85
C PRO A 747 -21.34 -27.44 15.75
N LYS A 748 -20.20 -27.75 15.16
CA LYS A 748 -19.14 -26.77 14.92
C LYS A 748 -19.35 -26.05 13.59
N ILE A 749 -19.10 -24.75 13.58
CA ILE A 749 -19.07 -23.92 12.37
C ILE A 749 -17.76 -23.14 12.35
N THR A 750 -16.92 -23.43 11.35
CA THR A 750 -15.73 -22.64 11.04
C THR A 750 -16.07 -21.59 9.98
N ILE A 751 -15.99 -20.32 10.36
CA ILE A 751 -16.34 -19.19 9.52
C ILE A 751 -15.10 -18.72 8.75
N ILE A 752 -15.23 -18.57 7.43
CA ILE A 752 -14.24 -17.95 6.55
C ILE A 752 -14.81 -16.60 6.07
N PRO A 753 -14.55 -15.50 6.79
CA PRO A 753 -15.10 -14.19 6.48
C PRO A 753 -14.40 -13.55 5.28
N HIS A 754 -15.03 -12.51 4.73
CA HIS A 754 -14.46 -11.65 3.69
C HIS A 754 -14.79 -10.18 3.97
N GLU A 755 -13.85 -9.28 3.71
CA GLU A 755 -14.02 -7.83 3.89
C GLU A 755 -14.52 -7.49 5.30
N PHE A 756 -15.58 -6.70 5.40
CA PHE A 756 -16.13 -6.23 6.66
C PHE A 756 -16.61 -7.34 7.62
N LEU A 757 -16.79 -8.57 7.13
CA LEU A 757 -17.27 -9.71 7.92
C LEU A 757 -16.23 -10.20 8.93
N PHE A 758 -14.95 -9.85 8.76
CA PHE A 758 -13.92 -10.11 9.79
C PHE A 758 -14.24 -9.43 11.13
N ASN A 759 -15.04 -8.35 11.11
CA ASN A 759 -15.44 -7.61 12.30
C ASN A 759 -16.86 -7.96 12.79
N VAL A 760 -17.55 -8.93 12.16
CA VAL A 760 -18.90 -9.32 12.57
C VAL A 760 -18.83 -10.33 13.72
N PRO A 761 -19.45 -10.06 14.88
CA PRO A 761 -19.48 -11.00 16.00
C PRO A 761 -20.57 -12.05 15.80
N PHE A 762 -20.31 -13.04 14.95
CA PHE A 762 -21.28 -14.08 14.59
C PHE A 762 -21.91 -14.77 15.81
N CYS A 763 -21.14 -14.97 16.88
CA CYS A 763 -21.58 -15.60 18.12
C CYS A 763 -22.82 -14.93 18.75
N CYS A 764 -22.99 -13.62 18.58
CA CYS A 764 -24.07 -12.86 19.20
C CYS A 764 -25.19 -12.43 18.23
N LEU A 765 -25.16 -12.90 16.97
CA LEU A 765 -26.28 -12.70 16.06
C LEU A 765 -27.51 -13.43 16.59
N LYS A 766 -28.69 -12.78 16.51
CA LYS A 766 -29.94 -13.30 17.09
C LYS A 766 -30.94 -13.74 16.02
N ASN A 767 -31.48 -14.95 16.20
CA ASN A 767 -32.58 -15.45 15.40
C ASN A 767 -33.95 -14.85 15.83
N GLU A 768 -35.05 -15.20 15.14
CA GLU A 768 -36.41 -14.73 15.47
C GLU A 768 -36.87 -15.17 16.86
N LYS A 769 -36.38 -16.33 17.30
CA LYS A 769 -36.62 -16.91 18.63
C LYS A 769 -35.79 -16.23 19.74
N LYS A 770 -35.09 -15.14 19.42
CA LYS A 770 -34.19 -14.39 20.32
C LYS A 770 -33.01 -15.20 20.87
N GLN A 771 -32.68 -16.32 20.26
CA GLN A 771 -31.53 -17.15 20.61
C GLN A 771 -30.28 -16.63 19.90
N TYR A 772 -29.17 -16.56 20.63
CA TYR A 772 -27.87 -16.23 20.06
C TYR A 772 -27.32 -17.40 19.25
N PHE A 773 -26.55 -17.10 18.20
CA PHE A 773 -25.95 -18.12 17.35
C PHE A 773 -25.04 -19.08 18.13
N VAL A 774 -24.29 -18.59 19.13
CA VAL A 774 -23.42 -19.40 20.00
C VAL A 774 -24.18 -20.39 20.90
N GLU A 775 -25.47 -20.14 21.15
CA GLU A 775 -26.30 -21.09 21.91
C GLU A 775 -26.55 -22.36 21.10
N ARG A 776 -26.53 -22.27 19.77
CA ARG A 776 -26.75 -23.41 18.86
C ARG A 776 -25.45 -24.02 18.33
N PHE A 777 -24.39 -23.22 18.21
CA PHE A 777 -23.16 -23.63 17.52
C PHE A 777 -21.89 -23.27 18.30
N ALA A 778 -20.85 -24.08 18.13
CA ALA A 778 -19.48 -23.70 18.50
C ALA A 778 -18.80 -23.06 17.28
N LEU A 779 -18.14 -21.91 17.48
CA LEU A 779 -17.63 -21.10 16.37
C LEU A 779 -16.11 -20.99 16.35
N SER A 780 -15.54 -21.08 15.16
CA SER A 780 -14.14 -20.78 14.80
C SER A 780 -14.09 -19.73 13.72
N TYR A 781 -12.95 -19.05 13.60
CA TYR A 781 -12.65 -18.21 12.45
C TYR A 781 -11.33 -18.61 11.82
N VAL A 782 -11.26 -18.60 10.49
CA VAL A 782 -10.00 -18.78 9.77
C VAL A 782 -9.93 -17.82 8.58
N PRO A 783 -8.76 -17.25 8.26
CA PRO A 783 -8.61 -16.36 7.12
C PRO A 783 -8.87 -17.05 5.76
N SER A 784 -8.54 -18.33 5.66
CA SER A 784 -8.79 -19.17 4.47
C SER A 784 -8.64 -20.66 4.82
N LEU A 785 -9.13 -21.55 3.94
CA LEU A 785 -8.92 -23.00 4.08
C LEU A 785 -7.43 -23.34 4.04
N ARG A 786 -6.67 -22.74 3.13
CA ARG A 786 -5.22 -22.94 3.01
C ARG A 786 -4.48 -22.54 4.29
N ALA A 787 -4.84 -21.40 4.89
CA ALA A 787 -4.27 -20.97 6.16
C ALA A 787 -4.59 -21.97 7.28
N LEU A 788 -5.83 -22.44 7.40
CA LEU A 788 -6.24 -23.45 8.37
C LEU A 788 -5.43 -24.74 8.22
N PHE A 789 -5.23 -25.20 6.98
CA PHE A 789 -4.46 -26.41 6.74
C PHE A 789 -3.01 -26.28 7.21
N LEU A 790 -2.32 -25.19 6.86
CA LEU A 790 -0.94 -24.93 7.28
C LEU A 790 -0.83 -24.80 8.81
N LEU A 791 -1.78 -24.09 9.44
CA LEU A 791 -1.80 -23.90 10.89
C LEU A 791 -2.10 -25.22 11.62
N ASN A 792 -2.96 -26.09 11.09
CA ASN A 792 -3.21 -27.42 11.65
C ASN A 792 -1.99 -28.34 11.54
N GLN A 793 -1.21 -28.24 10.47
CA GLN A 793 0.07 -28.96 10.38
C GLN A 793 1.07 -28.46 11.41
N ARG A 794 1.18 -27.14 11.56
CA ARG A 794 2.00 -26.54 12.62
C ARG A 794 1.55 -27.02 14.00
N TYR A 795 0.25 -27.04 14.26
CA TYR A 795 -0.30 -27.55 15.52
C TYR A 795 0.12 -28.99 15.79
N LYS A 796 -0.05 -29.89 14.81
CA LYS A 796 0.37 -31.30 14.94
C LYS A 796 1.85 -31.43 15.27
N TYR A 797 2.71 -30.70 14.57
CA TYR A 797 4.14 -30.65 14.85
C TYR A 797 4.45 -30.16 16.28
N LEU A 798 3.81 -29.09 16.73
CA LEU A 798 3.99 -28.55 18.09
C LEU A 798 3.53 -29.55 19.15
N LYS A 799 2.43 -30.26 18.91
CA LYS A 799 1.89 -31.29 19.80
C LYS A 799 2.80 -32.51 19.88
N GLU A 800 3.35 -32.96 18.75
CA GLU A 800 4.36 -34.04 18.71
C GLU A 800 5.63 -33.65 19.47
N ARG A 801 6.12 -32.42 19.28
CA ARG A 801 7.28 -31.88 20.00
C ARG A 801 7.02 -31.68 21.49
N GLN A 802 5.77 -31.37 21.88
CA GLN A 802 5.36 -31.37 23.29
C GLN A 802 5.39 -32.79 23.86
N GLY A 803 4.91 -33.78 23.11
CA GLY A 803 4.82 -35.17 23.57
C GLY A 803 3.95 -35.28 24.82
N GLN A 804 4.43 -36.00 25.84
CA GLN A 804 3.70 -36.18 27.10
C GLN A 804 3.99 -35.11 28.15
N ARG A 805 4.81 -34.10 27.83
CA ARG A 805 5.13 -33.05 28.81
C ARG A 805 3.92 -32.17 29.08
N LYS A 806 3.77 -31.76 30.34
CA LYS A 806 2.78 -30.78 30.76
C LYS A 806 2.95 -29.47 29.97
N LEU A 807 1.82 -28.84 29.61
CA LEU A 807 1.82 -27.52 28.96
C LEU A 807 2.61 -26.53 29.81
N GLN A 808 3.46 -25.76 29.14
CA GLN A 808 4.19 -24.62 29.70
C GLN A 808 3.49 -23.33 29.27
N LEU A 809 3.18 -22.47 30.23
CA LEU A 809 2.40 -21.27 30.04
C LEU A 809 3.16 -20.03 30.54
N LEU A 810 2.95 -18.91 29.85
CA LEU A 810 3.30 -17.58 30.36
C LEU A 810 2.01 -16.76 30.47
N ALA A 811 1.72 -16.23 31.66
CA ALA A 811 0.64 -15.29 31.90
C ALA A 811 1.23 -13.92 32.27
N MET A 812 0.91 -12.89 31.50
CA MET A 812 1.37 -11.51 31.69
C MET A 812 0.18 -10.59 31.95
N GLY A 813 0.28 -9.73 32.96
CA GLY A 813 -0.79 -8.77 33.31
C GLY A 813 -0.30 -7.59 34.14
N ASP A 814 -1.09 -6.51 34.18
CA ASP A 814 -0.80 -5.27 34.92
C ASP A 814 0.64 -4.73 34.74
N PRO A 815 1.19 -4.60 33.51
CA PRO A 815 2.55 -4.08 33.34
C PRO A 815 2.65 -2.60 33.77
N VAL A 816 3.76 -2.24 34.40
CA VAL A 816 4.04 -0.85 34.78
C VAL A 816 4.52 -0.09 33.54
N MET A 817 3.66 0.74 32.96
CA MET A 817 3.98 1.47 31.73
C MET A 817 4.59 2.83 32.02
N VAL A 818 5.53 3.26 31.17
CA VAL A 818 6.07 4.64 31.15
C VAL A 818 5.06 5.62 30.54
N LEU A 819 4.16 5.10 29.70
CA LEU A 819 3.13 5.84 28.99
C LEU A 819 1.94 6.14 29.92
N ASP A 820 1.39 7.35 29.82
CA ASP A 820 0.16 7.74 30.52
C ASP A 820 -1.05 7.07 29.84
N VAL A 821 -1.25 5.79 30.15
CA VAL A 821 -2.39 4.98 29.72
C VAL A 821 -3.32 4.65 30.90
N PRO A 822 -4.61 4.42 30.65
CA PRO A 822 -5.54 4.03 31.70
C PRO A 822 -5.10 2.75 32.42
N VAL A 823 -5.08 2.77 33.76
CA VAL A 823 -4.74 1.58 34.56
C VAL A 823 -5.76 0.44 34.29
N LEU A 824 -5.25 -0.79 34.21
CA LEU A 824 -6.04 -2.02 34.08
C LEU A 824 -5.94 -2.80 35.40
N SER A 825 -6.66 -2.32 36.42
CA SER A 825 -6.58 -2.81 37.79
C SER A 825 -6.87 -4.31 37.95
N SER A 826 -7.62 -4.90 37.02
CA SER A 826 -8.02 -6.32 37.06
C SER A 826 -7.20 -7.20 36.12
N SER A 827 -6.40 -6.64 35.21
CA SER A 827 -5.53 -7.41 34.29
C SER A 827 -4.49 -8.26 35.02
N GLY A 828 -3.99 -7.79 36.18
CA GLY A 828 -3.10 -8.58 37.02
C GLY A 828 -3.80 -9.76 37.68
N ASP A 829 -5.06 -9.60 38.08
CA ASP A 829 -5.86 -10.68 38.66
C ASP A 829 -6.27 -11.71 37.61
N GLU A 830 -6.50 -11.27 36.36
CA GLU A 830 -6.69 -12.14 35.22
C GLU A 830 -5.49 -13.07 34.99
N ALA A 831 -4.27 -12.52 34.93
CA ALA A 831 -3.05 -13.32 34.77
C ALA A 831 -2.83 -14.28 35.96
N LYS A 832 -3.08 -13.82 37.20
CA LYS A 832 -3.03 -14.69 38.40
C LYS A 832 -4.04 -15.83 38.36
N ASN A 833 -5.24 -15.60 37.80
CA ASN A 833 -6.24 -16.66 37.66
C ASN A 833 -5.72 -17.79 36.78
N VAL A 834 -5.04 -17.48 35.67
CA VAL A 834 -4.42 -18.49 34.79
C VAL A 834 -3.40 -19.33 35.56
N GLN A 835 -2.50 -18.68 36.32
CA GLN A 835 -1.53 -19.40 37.15
C GLN A 835 -2.20 -20.24 38.23
N THR A 836 -3.27 -19.73 38.86
CA THR A 836 -4.01 -20.48 39.89
C THR A 836 -4.63 -21.76 39.32
N ILE A 837 -5.13 -21.70 38.08
CA ILE A 837 -5.72 -22.85 37.40
C ILE A 837 -4.66 -23.89 37.05
N PHE A 838 -3.51 -23.50 36.48
CA PHE A 838 -2.49 -24.46 36.00
C PHE A 838 -1.40 -24.82 37.02
N GLY A 839 -1.24 -24.02 38.08
CA GLY A 839 -0.16 -24.12 39.06
C GLY A 839 1.13 -23.42 38.62
N SER A 840 1.95 -23.00 39.59
CA SER A 840 3.21 -22.28 39.35
C SER A 840 4.29 -23.12 38.66
N GLU A 841 4.19 -24.45 38.69
CA GLU A 841 5.09 -25.36 37.95
C GLU A 841 4.85 -25.33 36.44
N GLN A 842 3.63 -25.02 36.01
CA GLN A 842 3.25 -25.01 34.59
C GLN A 842 3.12 -23.59 34.04
N CYS A 843 2.73 -22.62 34.87
CA CYS A 843 2.45 -21.26 34.45
C CYS A 843 3.41 -20.28 35.13
N ARG A 844 4.34 -19.74 34.34
CA ARG A 844 5.13 -18.57 34.71
C ARG A 844 4.20 -17.35 34.71
N LEU A 845 4.20 -16.62 35.82
CA LEU A 845 3.45 -15.37 35.96
C LEU A 845 4.44 -14.21 35.87
N ALA A 846 4.13 -13.21 35.06
CA ALA A 846 4.85 -11.95 34.99
C ALA A 846 3.87 -10.81 35.24
N LEU A 847 4.07 -10.06 36.30
CA LEU A 847 3.25 -8.90 36.64
C LEU A 847 4.11 -7.65 36.68
N ARG A 848 3.48 -6.49 36.49
CA ARG A 848 4.13 -5.21 36.75
C ARG A 848 5.44 -5.04 35.98
N ASP A 849 6.54 -4.76 36.66
CA ASP A 849 7.87 -4.55 36.12
C ASP A 849 8.50 -5.82 35.52
N GLU A 850 7.99 -7.01 35.84
CA GLU A 850 8.45 -8.27 35.23
C GLU A 850 7.84 -8.50 33.84
N ALA A 851 6.70 -7.89 33.56
CA ALA A 851 5.97 -8.08 32.30
C ALA A 851 6.58 -7.25 31.17
N THR A 852 7.82 -7.57 30.76
CA THR A 852 8.62 -6.80 29.80
C THR A 852 8.60 -7.35 28.37
N LYS A 853 8.98 -6.50 27.42
CA LYS A 853 9.18 -6.87 26.00
C LYS A 853 10.14 -8.05 25.82
N GLU A 854 11.28 -7.99 26.49
CA GLU A 854 12.38 -8.94 26.36
C GLU A 854 11.97 -10.31 26.91
N LEU A 855 11.23 -10.31 28.03
CA LEU A 855 10.67 -11.55 28.57
C LEU A 855 9.70 -12.18 27.56
N LEU A 856 8.76 -11.40 27.01
CA LEU A 856 7.82 -11.91 26.02
C LEU A 856 8.54 -12.53 24.83
N LEU A 857 9.43 -11.78 24.17
CA LEU A 857 10.11 -12.26 22.95
C LEU A 857 11.03 -13.46 23.20
N LEU A 858 11.63 -13.55 24.40
CA LEU A 858 12.43 -14.71 24.80
C LEU A 858 11.56 -15.97 25.00
N GLU A 859 10.45 -15.83 25.72
CA GLU A 859 9.60 -16.95 26.13
C GLU A 859 8.74 -17.50 25.00
N LEU A 860 8.45 -16.73 23.94
CA LEU A 860 7.69 -17.21 22.78
C LEU A 860 8.24 -18.51 22.16
N LYS A 861 9.53 -18.80 22.34
CA LYS A 861 10.22 -20.00 21.84
C LYS A 861 10.12 -21.22 22.77
N ASN A 862 9.66 -21.01 24.01
CA ASN A 862 9.76 -21.99 25.09
C ASN A 862 8.41 -22.37 25.70
N ILE A 863 7.33 -21.65 25.37
CA ILE A 863 6.00 -21.87 25.92
C ILE A 863 5.03 -22.45 24.89
N ASP A 864 4.03 -23.19 25.38
CA ASP A 864 2.93 -23.75 24.59
C ASP A 864 1.72 -22.82 24.56
N VAL A 865 1.48 -22.10 25.66
CA VAL A 865 0.34 -21.19 25.79
C VAL A 865 0.79 -19.84 26.31
N LEU A 866 0.46 -18.79 25.58
CA LEU A 866 0.69 -17.41 26.01
C LEU A 866 -0.64 -16.78 26.40
N HIS A 867 -0.68 -16.11 27.55
CA HIS A 867 -1.77 -15.24 27.97
C HIS A 867 -1.23 -13.83 28.22
N VAL A 868 -1.76 -12.83 27.51
CA VAL A 868 -1.39 -11.42 27.69
C VAL A 868 -2.63 -10.60 27.95
N ALA A 869 -2.68 -9.98 29.14
CA ALA A 869 -3.69 -9.01 29.54
C ALA A 869 -3.05 -7.63 29.68
N THR A 870 -3.04 -6.85 28.59
CA THR A 870 -2.44 -5.51 28.55
C THR A 870 -3.13 -4.60 27.51
N HIS A 871 -2.63 -3.37 27.33
CA HIS A 871 -3.04 -2.51 26.23
C HIS A 871 -2.41 -2.96 24.92
N ALA A 872 -3.22 -2.95 23.87
CA ALA A 872 -2.79 -3.20 22.51
C ALA A 872 -3.24 -2.05 21.61
N CYS A 873 -2.46 -1.79 20.57
CA CYS A 873 -2.81 -0.84 19.52
C CYS A 873 -2.86 -1.61 18.19
N PRO A 874 -4.04 -1.96 17.66
CA PRO A 874 -4.18 -2.81 16.46
C PRO A 874 -3.92 -2.09 15.13
N GLN A 875 -3.92 -0.76 15.14
CA GLN A 875 -3.54 0.10 14.03
C GLN A 875 -2.49 1.09 14.54
N ASP A 876 -1.65 1.64 13.66
CA ASP A 876 -0.84 2.84 13.96
C ASP A 876 -1.71 4.11 14.11
N SER A 877 -2.99 3.97 14.46
CA SER A 877 -4.02 4.98 14.25
C SER A 877 -3.76 6.24 15.06
N GLU A 878 -3.66 7.37 14.33
CA GLU A 878 -4.05 8.68 14.81
C GLU A 878 -5.47 8.60 15.39
N VAL A 879 -5.58 8.74 16.70
CA VAL A 879 -6.86 8.82 17.38
C VAL A 879 -7.36 10.27 17.30
N SER A 880 -8.64 10.42 16.94
CA SER A 880 -9.38 11.67 16.78
C SER A 880 -9.13 12.73 17.87
N VAL A 881 -9.10 13.98 17.41
CA VAL A 881 -8.74 15.22 18.10
C VAL A 881 -9.58 15.43 19.37
N GLY A 882 -8.91 15.35 20.53
CA GLY A 882 -9.48 15.63 21.85
C GLY A 882 -8.38 15.70 22.91
N SER A 883 -8.38 16.78 23.69
CA SER A 883 -7.28 17.40 24.47
C SER A 883 -6.53 16.56 25.54
N ARG A 884 -6.80 15.26 25.69
CA ARG A 884 -6.00 14.33 26.52
C ARG A 884 -5.31 13.21 25.73
N LYS A 885 -5.78 12.90 24.52
CA LYS A 885 -5.22 11.84 23.66
C LYS A 885 -3.91 12.24 22.96
N GLU A 886 -3.60 13.53 22.92
CA GLU A 886 -2.41 14.08 22.25
C GLU A 886 -1.09 13.63 22.88
N LYS A 887 -1.03 13.45 24.20
CA LYS A 887 0.19 13.00 24.90
C LYS A 887 0.54 11.55 24.61
N LEU A 888 -0.45 10.64 24.64
CA LEU A 888 -0.20 9.22 24.39
C LEU A 888 0.25 8.96 22.95
N HIS A 889 -0.34 9.66 21.98
CA HIS A 889 0.03 9.58 20.57
C HIS A 889 1.44 10.11 20.29
N GLY A 890 1.78 11.27 20.86
CA GLY A 890 3.12 11.85 20.77
C GLY A 890 4.17 10.90 21.32
N ILE A 891 3.88 10.23 22.45
CA ILE A 891 4.84 9.32 23.07
C ILE A 891 4.91 7.98 22.31
N ILE A 892 3.82 7.37 21.84
CA ILE A 892 3.89 6.16 21.00
C ILE A 892 4.64 6.41 19.68
N LYS A 893 4.41 7.56 19.01
CA LYS A 893 5.21 7.99 17.84
C LYS A 893 6.68 8.28 18.17
N LEU A 894 6.98 8.78 19.37
CA LEU A 894 8.36 9.02 19.83
C LEU A 894 9.09 7.73 20.24
N VAL A 895 8.34 6.76 20.77
CA VAL A 895 8.85 5.53 21.38
C VAL A 895 8.99 4.37 20.38
N ALA A 896 8.08 4.24 19.41
CA ALA A 896 8.17 3.27 18.31
C ALA A 896 9.22 3.65 17.24
N GLY A 897 10.15 4.56 17.57
CA GLY A 897 11.17 5.08 16.67
C GLY A 897 10.65 6.17 15.72
N LYS A 898 11.57 7.03 15.27
CA LYS A 898 11.34 8.18 14.38
C LYS A 898 11.04 7.79 12.93
N ASN A 899 10.39 6.64 12.72
CA ASN A 899 9.95 6.21 11.41
C ASN A 899 8.57 5.55 11.52
N PRO A 900 7.47 6.28 11.27
CA PRO A 900 6.22 5.66 10.85
C PRO A 900 6.36 5.13 9.41
N GLN A 901 7.49 4.50 9.09
CA GLN A 901 7.62 3.58 7.96
C GLN A 901 7.13 2.24 8.45
N CYS A 902 5.86 2.23 8.84
CA CYS A 902 5.21 1.00 9.21
C CYS A 902 5.12 0.21 7.92
N ASP A 903 5.93 -0.85 7.85
CA ASP A 903 5.66 -1.96 6.95
C ASP A 903 4.17 -2.27 7.06
N TYR A 904 3.41 -1.84 6.04
CA TYR A 904 1.96 -1.92 6.03
C TYR A 904 1.48 -3.36 6.26
N SER A 905 2.36 -4.35 6.03
CA SER A 905 2.11 -5.77 6.19
C SER A 905 2.12 -6.30 7.62
N MET A 906 2.72 -5.57 8.59
CA MET A 906 2.86 -6.00 9.98
C MET A 906 2.54 -4.84 10.94
N ARG A 907 1.23 -4.59 11.14
CA ARG A 907 0.73 -3.48 11.95
C ARG A 907 0.35 -3.88 13.38
N GLY A 908 0.55 -2.93 14.27
CA GLY A 908 0.08 -2.95 15.65
C GLY A 908 1.19 -3.24 16.66
N CYS A 909 0.89 -2.99 17.93
CA CYS A 909 1.82 -3.22 19.03
C CYS A 909 1.12 -3.64 20.33
N LEU A 910 1.90 -4.25 21.22
CA LEU A 910 1.55 -4.49 22.62
C LEU A 910 2.34 -3.53 23.49
N LEU A 911 1.71 -3.02 24.55
CA LEU A 911 2.37 -2.20 25.56
C LEU A 911 2.68 -3.04 26.79
N LEU A 912 3.94 -3.05 27.21
CA LEU A 912 4.49 -3.82 28.31
C LEU A 912 5.36 -2.91 29.20
N ALA A 913 5.95 -3.48 30.25
CA ALA A 913 6.85 -2.75 31.13
C ALA A 913 8.20 -2.48 30.44
N PRO A 914 8.83 -1.32 30.75
CA PRO A 914 10.19 -1.04 30.31
C PRO A 914 11.18 -2.00 30.97
N SER A 915 12.17 -2.47 30.23
CA SER A 915 13.27 -3.28 30.78
C SER A 915 14.46 -2.43 31.23
N ASP A 916 14.67 -1.28 30.57
CA ASP A 916 15.74 -0.33 30.87
C ASP A 916 15.35 1.10 30.46
N LYS A 917 16.32 2.03 30.50
CA LYS A 917 16.09 3.44 30.14
C LYS A 917 15.87 3.70 28.65
N ASN A 918 16.21 2.75 27.79
CA ASN A 918 16.14 2.84 26.34
C ASN A 918 14.98 2.02 25.75
N CYS A 919 14.41 1.07 26.52
CA CYS A 919 13.24 0.29 26.14
C CYS A 919 12.00 0.76 26.89
N TYR A 920 11.04 1.31 26.17
CA TYR A 920 9.77 1.79 26.72
C TYR A 920 8.68 0.70 26.84
N GLY A 921 9.03 -0.57 26.60
CA GLY A 921 8.09 -1.69 26.68
C GLY A 921 7.12 -1.81 25.49
N VAL A 922 7.40 -1.17 24.35
CA VAL A 922 6.58 -1.33 23.13
C VAL A 922 7.07 -2.53 22.32
N VAL A 923 6.19 -3.50 22.09
CA VAL A 923 6.44 -4.69 21.26
C VAL A 923 5.67 -4.56 19.96
N GLU A 924 6.38 -4.39 18.85
CA GLU A 924 5.76 -4.21 17.54
C GLU A 924 5.41 -5.56 16.88
N ALA A 925 4.36 -5.58 16.07
CA ALA A 925 3.96 -6.74 15.28
C ALA A 925 5.10 -7.29 14.41
N LYS A 926 5.96 -6.42 13.85
CA LYS A 926 7.13 -6.84 13.05
C LYS A 926 8.15 -7.63 13.89
N GLU A 927 8.32 -7.28 15.16
CA GLU A 927 9.25 -7.95 16.08
C GLU A 927 8.71 -9.32 16.50
N ILE A 928 7.40 -9.40 16.77
CA ILE A 928 6.71 -10.68 17.00
C ILE A 928 6.87 -11.57 15.77
N ALA A 929 6.55 -11.05 14.57
CA ALA A 929 6.64 -11.79 13.32
C ALA A 929 8.07 -12.28 13.02
N ALA A 930 9.11 -11.53 13.42
CA ALA A 930 10.51 -11.91 13.27
C ALA A 930 10.97 -12.97 14.30
N THR A 931 10.22 -13.15 15.38
CA THR A 931 10.54 -14.09 16.45
C THR A 931 9.93 -15.47 16.17
N GLU A 932 10.65 -16.54 16.48
CA GLU A 932 10.07 -17.89 16.43
C GLU A 932 9.09 -18.09 17.60
N CYS A 933 7.90 -18.60 17.31
CA CYS A 933 6.86 -18.89 18.28
C CYS A 933 6.50 -20.38 18.27
N THR A 934 6.52 -21.00 19.45
CA THR A 934 6.13 -22.40 19.69
C THR A 934 4.75 -22.54 20.29
N CYS A 935 3.99 -21.45 20.40
CA CYS A 935 2.69 -21.48 21.05
C CYS A 935 1.66 -22.25 20.21
N GLN A 936 1.00 -23.20 20.86
CA GLN A 936 -0.22 -23.83 20.35
C GLN A 936 -1.40 -22.85 20.44
N LEU A 937 -1.46 -22.06 21.52
CA LEU A 937 -2.48 -21.04 21.74
C LEU A 937 -1.87 -19.74 22.24
N VAL A 938 -2.17 -18.63 21.58
CA VAL A 938 -1.90 -17.28 22.08
C VAL A 938 -3.22 -16.62 22.45
N THR A 939 -3.34 -16.13 23.68
CA THR A 939 -4.53 -15.41 24.15
C THR A 939 -4.19 -13.94 24.34
N LEU A 940 -4.68 -13.11 23.44
CA LEU A 940 -4.54 -11.67 23.47
C LEU A 940 -5.78 -11.07 24.13
N SER A 941 -5.82 -11.12 25.46
CA SER A 941 -6.87 -10.54 26.28
C SER A 941 -6.66 -9.03 26.46
N CYS A 942 -6.52 -8.36 25.32
CA CYS A 942 -6.19 -6.95 25.23
C CYS A 942 -7.30 -6.22 24.48
N CYS A 943 -7.25 -4.90 24.40
CA CYS A 943 -8.23 -4.11 23.65
C CYS A 943 -8.08 -4.29 22.12
N GLU A 944 -9.15 -4.67 21.41
CA GLU A 944 -9.25 -4.62 19.94
C GLU A 944 -8.19 -5.43 19.14
N THR A 945 -7.60 -6.49 19.71
CA THR A 945 -6.48 -7.23 19.09
C THR A 945 -6.84 -8.07 17.86
N GLY A 946 -8.13 -8.30 17.63
CA GLY A 946 -8.66 -8.95 16.44
C GLY A 946 -8.88 -7.98 15.28
N LEU A 947 -8.78 -6.67 15.54
CA LEU A 947 -8.88 -5.64 14.51
C LEU A 947 -7.52 -5.42 13.84
N GLY A 948 -7.58 -4.77 12.68
CA GLY A 948 -6.41 -4.37 11.91
C GLY A 948 -6.83 -3.62 10.66
N THR A 949 -5.95 -3.57 9.67
CA THR A 949 -6.32 -3.05 8.34
C THR A 949 -6.88 -4.20 7.53
N LEU A 950 -8.12 -4.08 7.03
CA LEU A 950 -8.71 -5.08 6.14
C LEU A 950 -8.11 -4.93 4.75
N THR A 951 -7.61 -6.04 4.21
CA THR A 951 -7.11 -6.16 2.84
C THR A 951 -7.74 -7.37 2.18
N GLY A 952 -7.51 -7.55 0.88
CA GLY A 952 -7.84 -8.79 0.19
C GLY A 952 -7.09 -10.01 0.74
N ASP A 953 -6.04 -9.80 1.54
CA ASP A 953 -5.30 -10.84 2.24
C ASP A 953 -5.90 -11.20 3.62
N GLY A 954 -6.98 -10.53 4.04
CA GLY A 954 -7.59 -10.66 5.37
C GLY A 954 -7.23 -9.49 6.30
N VAL A 955 -7.25 -9.70 7.61
CA VAL A 955 -6.84 -8.65 8.57
C VAL A 955 -5.31 -8.61 8.65
N VAL A 956 -4.75 -7.45 8.34
CA VAL A 956 -3.38 -7.10 8.65
C VAL A 956 -3.34 -6.46 10.04
N GLY A 957 -2.97 -7.24 11.05
CA GLY A 957 -2.93 -6.85 12.46
C GLY A 957 -2.14 -7.84 13.33
N LEU A 958 -2.26 -7.73 14.65
CA LEU A 958 -1.41 -8.44 15.62
C LEU A 958 -1.46 -9.97 15.46
N TYR A 959 -2.62 -10.57 15.23
CA TYR A 959 -2.70 -12.03 15.11
C TYR A 959 -1.97 -12.56 13.86
N ARG A 960 -1.88 -11.76 12.78
CA ARG A 960 -1.08 -12.08 11.59
C ARG A 960 0.39 -12.24 11.94
N ALA A 961 0.90 -11.38 12.82
CA ALA A 961 2.28 -11.45 13.30
C ALA A 961 2.53 -12.75 14.09
N PHE A 962 1.61 -13.15 14.97
CA PHE A 962 1.72 -14.42 15.70
C PHE A 962 1.66 -15.64 14.78
N PHE A 963 0.80 -15.66 13.77
CA PHE A 963 0.81 -16.75 12.77
C PHE A 963 2.12 -16.80 11.99
N THR A 964 2.65 -15.64 11.61
CA THR A 964 3.95 -15.54 10.92
C THR A 964 5.10 -16.00 11.83
N ALA A 965 5.01 -15.74 13.13
CA ALA A 965 5.96 -16.19 14.14
C ALA A 965 5.93 -17.71 14.35
N GLY A 966 4.80 -18.38 14.11
CA GLY A 966 4.66 -19.82 14.26
C GLY A 966 3.57 -20.29 15.22
N ALA A 967 2.74 -19.38 15.75
CA ALA A 967 1.60 -19.74 16.58
C ALA A 967 0.55 -20.53 15.78
N ALA A 968 -0.05 -21.55 16.39
CA ALA A 968 -1.08 -22.35 15.71
C ALA A 968 -2.48 -21.70 15.78
N ALA A 969 -2.86 -21.13 16.92
CA ALA A 969 -4.12 -20.42 17.09
C ALA A 969 -3.95 -19.18 17.98
N VAL A 970 -4.79 -18.17 17.73
CA VAL A 970 -4.81 -16.91 18.49
C VAL A 970 -6.24 -16.58 18.89
N LEU A 971 -6.48 -16.41 20.20
CA LEU A 971 -7.72 -15.86 20.75
C LEU A 971 -7.58 -14.34 20.85
N VAL A 972 -8.42 -13.61 20.13
CA VAL A 972 -8.37 -12.14 20.00
C VAL A 972 -9.67 -11.48 20.44
N THR A 973 -9.66 -10.16 20.61
CA THR A 973 -10.86 -9.36 20.91
C THR A 973 -11.23 -8.39 19.77
N LEU A 974 -12.52 -8.28 19.44
CA LEU A 974 -13.02 -7.36 18.42
C LEU A 974 -13.31 -5.94 18.94
N TRP A 975 -13.41 -5.75 20.25
CA TRP A 975 -13.61 -4.45 20.91
C TRP A 975 -13.09 -4.50 22.35
N LYS A 976 -13.09 -3.34 23.02
CA LYS A 976 -12.68 -3.19 24.42
C LYS A 976 -13.74 -3.77 25.36
N ILE A 977 -13.34 -4.68 26.23
CA ILE A 977 -14.17 -5.28 27.27
C ILE A 977 -13.93 -4.54 28.59
N SER A 978 -14.91 -4.57 29.51
CA SER A 978 -14.70 -4.02 30.84
C SER A 978 -13.69 -4.88 31.61
N ASP A 979 -12.69 -4.21 32.20
CA ASP A 979 -11.56 -4.85 32.88
C ASP A 979 -12.00 -5.72 34.07
N ASP A 980 -13.08 -5.35 34.76
CA ASP A 980 -13.65 -6.12 35.88
C ASP A 980 -14.40 -7.39 35.43
N LYS A 981 -14.77 -7.50 34.14
CA LYS A 981 -15.51 -8.65 33.60
C LYS A 981 -14.60 -9.68 32.94
N THR A 982 -13.47 -9.26 32.37
CA THR A 982 -12.51 -10.14 31.70
C THR A 982 -11.98 -11.28 32.58
N PRO A 983 -11.61 -11.06 33.86
CA PRO A 983 -11.16 -12.14 34.75
C PRO A 983 -12.21 -13.24 34.94
N ILE A 984 -13.49 -12.88 34.97
CA ILE A 984 -14.60 -13.85 35.12
C ILE A 984 -14.67 -14.74 33.89
N PHE A 985 -14.61 -14.15 32.70
CA PHE A 985 -14.63 -14.88 31.43
C PHE A 985 -13.41 -15.80 31.31
N MET A 986 -12.21 -15.27 31.55
CA MET A 986 -10.96 -16.01 31.40
C MET A 986 -10.79 -17.12 32.43
N HIS A 987 -11.25 -16.91 33.67
CA HIS A 987 -11.25 -17.96 34.67
C HIS A 987 -12.07 -19.18 34.21
N HIS A 988 -13.29 -18.95 33.69
CA HIS A 988 -14.14 -20.04 33.20
C HIS A 988 -13.54 -20.69 31.95
N PHE A 989 -13.05 -19.88 31.00
CA PHE A 989 -12.39 -20.36 29.79
C PHE A 989 -11.19 -21.27 30.11
N TYR A 990 -10.25 -20.84 30.94
CA TYR A 990 -9.06 -21.64 31.25
C TYR A 990 -9.37 -22.85 32.14
N SER A 991 -10.39 -22.77 33.01
CA SER A 991 -10.83 -23.91 33.82
C SER A 991 -11.38 -25.04 32.94
N GLU A 992 -12.24 -24.68 31.99
CA GLU A 992 -12.75 -25.61 30.99
C GLU A 992 -11.64 -26.11 30.06
N PHE A 993 -10.69 -25.25 29.69
CA PHE A 993 -9.57 -25.63 28.83
C PHE A 993 -8.66 -26.64 29.51
N LYS A 994 -8.34 -26.44 30.79
CA LYS A 994 -7.59 -27.42 31.58
C LYS A 994 -8.33 -28.75 31.72
N ALA A 995 -9.66 -28.71 31.87
CA ALA A 995 -10.48 -29.90 32.06
C ALA A 995 -10.65 -30.71 30.76
N THR A 996 -10.79 -30.04 29.62
CA THR A 996 -11.19 -30.67 28.36
C THR A 996 -10.05 -30.79 27.34
N GLY A 997 -8.99 -30.00 27.51
CA GLY A 997 -7.98 -29.77 26.47
C GLY A 997 -8.56 -29.06 25.24
N ASN A 998 -9.80 -28.55 25.31
CA ASN A 998 -10.56 -28.14 24.15
C ASN A 998 -10.89 -26.64 24.15
N VAL A 999 -10.08 -25.84 23.44
CA VAL A 999 -10.23 -24.39 23.26
C VAL A 999 -11.63 -23.97 22.73
N PHE A 1000 -12.19 -24.65 21.72
CA PHE A 1000 -13.51 -24.29 21.14
C PHE A 1000 -14.63 -24.43 22.15
N ARG A 1001 -14.68 -25.60 22.79
CA ARG A 1001 -15.65 -25.92 23.83
C ARG A 1001 -15.49 -24.98 25.02
N SER A 1002 -14.26 -24.66 25.39
CA SER A 1002 -13.96 -23.74 26.47
C SER A 1002 -14.45 -22.33 26.17
N LEU A 1003 -14.24 -21.84 24.95
CA LEU A 1003 -14.72 -20.52 24.52
C LEU A 1003 -16.24 -20.45 24.54
N ARG A 1004 -16.92 -21.44 23.94
CA ARG A 1004 -18.38 -21.52 23.97
C ARG A 1004 -18.91 -21.63 25.41
N SER A 1005 -18.29 -22.47 26.24
CA SER A 1005 -18.69 -22.66 27.64
C SER A 1005 -18.60 -21.35 28.43
N ALA A 1006 -17.52 -20.58 28.25
CA ALA A 1006 -17.37 -19.26 28.86
C ALA A 1006 -18.45 -18.27 28.40
N MET A 1007 -18.75 -18.23 27.09
CA MET A 1007 -19.84 -17.39 26.56
C MET A 1007 -21.21 -17.79 27.14
N LEU A 1008 -21.53 -19.09 27.18
CA LEU A 1008 -22.80 -19.57 27.74
C LEU A 1008 -22.91 -19.31 29.24
N PHE A 1009 -21.81 -19.46 29.99
CA PHE A 1009 -21.75 -19.10 31.41
C PHE A 1009 -22.06 -17.62 31.62
N CYS A 1010 -21.46 -16.74 30.80
CA CYS A 1010 -21.76 -15.31 30.84
C CYS A 1010 -23.23 -15.00 30.51
N ILE A 1011 -23.82 -15.68 29.53
CA ILE A 1011 -25.22 -15.50 29.12
C ILE A 1011 -26.20 -15.99 30.19
N ARG A 1012 -26.00 -17.21 30.71
CA ARG A 1012 -27.00 -17.92 31.53
C ARG A 1012 -26.85 -17.65 33.02
N GLU A 1013 -25.63 -17.75 33.53
CA GLU A 1013 -25.35 -17.66 34.97
C GLU A 1013 -25.10 -16.22 35.41
N LYS A 1014 -24.30 -15.47 34.63
CA LYS A 1014 -23.96 -14.08 34.94
C LYS A 1014 -24.90 -13.05 34.32
N LYS A 1015 -25.73 -13.46 33.35
CA LYS A 1015 -26.67 -12.59 32.60
C LYS A 1015 -26.01 -11.34 32.04
N LEU A 1016 -24.77 -11.46 31.58
CA LEU A 1016 -24.00 -10.36 31.02
C LEU A 1016 -24.48 -10.02 29.60
N PRO A 1017 -24.46 -8.73 29.22
CA PRO A 1017 -24.86 -8.33 27.88
C PRO A 1017 -23.76 -8.71 26.85
N PRO A 1018 -24.10 -8.88 25.55
CA PRO A 1018 -23.17 -9.33 24.49
C PRO A 1018 -21.82 -8.61 24.44
N GLN A 1019 -21.81 -7.32 24.78
CA GLN A 1019 -20.65 -6.46 24.84
C GLN A 1019 -19.53 -7.03 25.72
N GLN A 1020 -19.86 -7.85 26.74
CA GLN A 1020 -18.91 -8.36 27.72
C GLN A 1020 -18.37 -9.76 27.41
N TRP A 1021 -18.98 -10.50 26.48
CA TRP A 1021 -18.60 -11.90 26.18
C TRP A 1021 -18.40 -12.19 24.69
N ALA A 1022 -19.04 -11.43 23.79
CA ALA A 1022 -19.00 -11.67 22.35
C ALA A 1022 -17.76 -11.09 21.66
N ALA A 1023 -16.89 -10.38 22.40
CA ALA A 1023 -15.69 -9.78 21.82
C ALA A 1023 -14.65 -10.83 21.43
N PHE A 1024 -14.64 -11.98 22.09
CA PHE A 1024 -13.62 -13.01 21.90
C PHE A 1024 -13.87 -13.85 20.64
N SER A 1025 -12.85 -13.95 19.79
CA SER A 1025 -12.85 -14.75 18.58
C SER A 1025 -11.60 -15.62 18.54
N LEU A 1026 -11.77 -16.92 18.36
CA LEU A 1026 -10.64 -17.83 18.12
C LEU A 1026 -10.33 -17.89 16.63
N VAL A 1027 -9.10 -17.54 16.27
CA VAL A 1027 -8.61 -17.55 14.90
C VAL A 1027 -7.51 -18.59 14.75
N GLY A 1028 -7.57 -19.44 13.71
CA GLY A 1028 -6.46 -20.34 13.34
C GLY A 1028 -6.77 -21.83 13.47
N ALA A 1029 -5.75 -22.63 13.86
CA ALA A 1029 -5.83 -24.07 13.95
C ALA A 1029 -6.88 -24.57 14.96
N GLU A 1030 -7.33 -25.80 14.75
CA GLU A 1030 -8.09 -26.53 15.75
C GLU A 1030 -7.15 -27.16 16.78
N VAL A 1031 -6.89 -26.46 17.89
CA VAL A 1031 -6.00 -26.91 18.98
C VAL A 1031 -6.71 -27.96 19.85
N PHE A 1032 -6.55 -29.25 19.52
CA PHE A 1032 -7.10 -30.42 20.25
C PHE A 1032 -6.23 -31.67 20.21
#